data_AF-A8LZR2-F1
#
_entry.id   AF-A8LZR2-F1
#
_cell.length_a   1.000
_cell.length_b   1.000
_cell.length_c   1.000
_cell.angle_alpha   90.00
_cell.angle_beta   90.00
_cell.angle_gamma   90.00
#
_symmetry.space_group_name_H-M   'P 1'
#
loop_
_entity.id
_entity.type
_entity.pdbx_description
1 polymer ?
#
loop_
_entity_poly.entity_id
_entity_poly.type
_entity_poly.pdbx_seq_one_letter_code
_entity_poly.pdbx_strand_id
1 'polypeptide(L)'
;MTTPTATNVAQGDAHVDVQAGVVHGDINFYRLPPNPSPEEQFAFALRYLDARVRDQARELIEEAVAGGYVTTEVQFYRLIALLSGRTLRQLAPEELDRLTAICASLPHLDDHDEWTAGLKVIIRLLAPVSAAETDLVVKEIDALNRRQREGIYGHLDALLEGAMQEEMWRKSVAQADLQRIAEDRLNRVWKFFHPTPAQPRTLPVQPAAVALRDWLSACTGAAVFTLAVVQMIVLVTALGTLDPFLGLLAALVGLVAFCVGGADRYYRGTRLRAKEAQIRPPRQRRRDAPPGGFARKVDRLFDRYFRRYVPEGTDRAYWLDQTAGIRRHLRDEVVELYREQRIDADRVAWLVRYLVGDVRGQWERDTLTSYRQQLRNPAGTTALHVGGLALLAAGGLWVVPAVVTSAPLSGTGWFVLAVASAVPAVRSSFRIVAEHRRVAGDHAERNGKDTARWAAYHRWCHKLSDKPSDTEMATWLESDRKVLVDQAMQQYRLRPSQVIADAFIEAPAPSCKKARYPQGPWRYSRYRLLLFLLTDDGVRQVNIDLDFETSASRTTQRLNYRFDAVAAVRIDGIATRQQTFELTLFNGEPISIRVSDPDNGTLQHDEDPAKIAELSLDAAGLSHTLHVLEGVAAEGKEWVKHRRDRADERLANLGGAIRGLLD
;
A
#
# COMPACT_ATOMS: atom_id res chain seq x y z
N MET A 1 -25.28 45.63 -9.76
CA MET A 1 -25.87 44.88 -8.64
C MET A 1 -25.41 43.43 -8.75
N THR A 2 -24.45 43.07 -7.90
CA THR A 2 -24.10 41.75 -7.32
C THR A 2 -24.39 40.46 -8.10
N THR A 3 -23.33 39.86 -8.62
CA THR A 3 -23.06 38.41 -8.58
C THR A 3 -22.80 37.94 -7.14
N PRO A 4 -22.91 36.63 -6.87
CA PRO A 4 -21.65 35.90 -6.74
C PRO A 4 -21.61 34.61 -7.57
N THR A 5 -20.61 34.54 -8.44
CA THR A 5 -20.05 33.34 -9.05
C THR A 5 -19.23 32.63 -7.97
N ALA A 6 -19.38 31.32 -7.83
CA ALA A 6 -18.67 30.53 -6.82
C ALA A 6 -17.15 30.55 -7.06
N THR A 7 -16.45 31.34 -6.26
CA THR A 7 -15.01 31.31 -6.07
C THR A 7 -14.67 30.09 -5.21
N ASN A 8 -14.04 29.07 -5.79
CA ASN A 8 -13.37 28.02 -5.00
C ASN A 8 -12.01 28.56 -4.55
N VAL A 9 -12.03 29.43 -3.53
CA VAL A 9 -10.86 29.81 -2.76
C VAL A 9 -10.72 28.79 -1.63
N ALA A 10 -9.62 28.05 -1.60
CA ALA A 10 -9.28 27.22 -0.45
C ALA A 10 -8.83 28.11 0.71
N GLN A 11 -9.79 28.53 1.56
CA GLN A 11 -9.54 29.14 2.86
C GLN A 11 -10.33 28.39 3.94
N GLY A 12 -9.64 28.03 5.02
CA GLY A 12 -10.22 27.44 6.25
C GLY A 12 -10.41 25.92 6.21
N ASP A 13 -9.62 25.20 7.01
CA ASP A 13 -9.80 23.78 7.36
C ASP A 13 -9.93 22.75 6.21
N ALA A 14 -9.34 23.03 5.04
CA ALA A 14 -9.11 22.01 4.03
C ALA A 14 -8.04 21.02 4.54
N HIS A 15 -8.51 19.92 5.14
CA HIS A 15 -7.67 18.86 5.67
C HIS A 15 -7.02 18.11 4.50
N VAL A 16 -5.77 18.45 4.17
CA VAL A 16 -4.92 17.62 3.33
C VAL A 16 -4.52 16.43 4.19
N ASP A 17 -5.25 15.32 4.04
CA ASP A 17 -4.81 14.04 4.60
C ASP A 17 -3.40 13.76 4.04
N VAL A 18 -2.39 13.73 4.92
CA VAL A 18 -1.00 13.40 4.56
C VAL A 18 -1.00 12.08 3.81
N GLN A 19 -0.85 12.15 2.49
CA GLN A 19 -0.77 11.00 1.60
C GLN A 19 0.68 10.51 1.60
N ALA A 20 1.09 9.82 2.66
CA ALA A 20 2.40 9.19 2.68
C ALA A 20 2.51 8.21 1.50
N GLY A 21 3.51 8.39 0.64
CA GLY A 21 3.77 7.52 -0.49
C GLY A 21 4.42 6.21 -0.07
N VAL A 22 4.32 5.18 -0.91
CA VAL A 22 5.03 3.91 -0.69
C VAL A 22 6.38 3.94 -1.38
N VAL A 23 7.47 3.79 -0.62
CA VAL A 23 8.80 3.52 -1.20
C VAL A 23 9.08 2.03 -1.04
N HIS A 24 9.27 1.34 -2.16
CA HIS A 24 9.61 -0.08 -2.16
C HIS A 24 11.02 -0.27 -1.59
N GLY A 25 11.17 -1.11 -0.57
CA GLY A 25 12.46 -1.39 0.07
C GLY A 25 13.24 -2.54 -0.58
N ASP A 26 12.68 -3.17 -1.61
CA ASP A 26 13.27 -4.36 -2.23
C ASP A 26 14.25 -3.94 -3.34
N ILE A 27 15.53 -4.21 -3.08
CA ILE A 27 16.67 -4.31 -4.02
C ILE A 27 17.02 -2.99 -4.73
N ASN A 28 18.32 -2.75 -4.95
CA ASN A 28 18.92 -1.61 -5.63
C ASN A 28 18.48 -1.50 -7.12
N PHE A 29 17.20 -1.26 -7.37
CA PHE A 29 16.62 -1.28 -8.72
C PHE A 29 17.18 -0.15 -9.58
N TYR A 30 17.28 1.06 -9.03
CA TYR A 30 17.93 2.23 -9.65
C TYR A 30 19.25 2.64 -8.98
N ARG A 31 19.58 2.06 -7.81
CA ARG A 31 20.80 2.39 -7.08
C ARG A 31 22.01 1.73 -7.72
N LEU A 32 22.84 2.56 -8.36
CA LEU A 32 24.14 2.16 -8.89
C LEU A 32 25.08 1.73 -7.75
N PRO A 33 25.91 0.68 -7.94
CA PRO A 33 26.96 0.33 -7.00
C PRO A 33 28.03 1.45 -6.95
N PRO A 34 28.82 1.54 -5.86
CA PRO A 34 29.94 2.47 -5.82
C PRO A 34 30.98 2.07 -6.88
N ASN A 35 31.33 3.00 -7.78
CA ASN A 35 32.19 2.79 -8.94
C ASN A 35 31.67 1.72 -9.92
N PRO A 36 30.52 1.97 -10.58
CA PRO A 36 29.93 1.02 -11.52
C PRO A 36 30.86 0.80 -12.72
N SER A 37 30.93 -0.42 -13.23
CA SER A 37 31.57 -0.68 -14.51
C SER A 37 30.77 -0.03 -15.66
N PRO A 38 31.40 0.26 -16.82
CA PRO A 38 30.68 0.78 -17.99
C PRO A 38 29.49 -0.11 -18.44
N GLU A 39 29.62 -1.43 -18.33
CA GLU A 39 28.54 -2.39 -18.62
C GLU A 39 27.39 -2.27 -17.61
N GLU A 40 27.70 -2.11 -16.32
CA GLU A 40 26.70 -1.88 -15.29
C GLU A 40 25.97 -0.56 -15.49
N GLN A 41 26.70 0.53 -15.80
CA GLN A 41 26.08 1.83 -16.14
C GLN A 41 25.08 1.70 -17.27
N PHE A 42 25.45 1.00 -18.34
CA PHE A 42 24.58 0.72 -19.47
C PHE A 42 23.33 -0.07 -19.05
N ALA A 43 23.49 -1.14 -18.27
CA ALA A 43 22.36 -1.95 -17.78
C ALA A 43 21.38 -1.14 -16.91
N PHE A 44 21.88 -0.21 -16.08
CA PHE A 44 21.03 0.72 -15.32
C PHE A 44 20.36 1.75 -16.21
N ALA A 45 21.04 2.23 -17.26
CA ALA A 45 20.47 3.16 -18.22
C ALA A 45 19.24 2.57 -18.94
N LEU A 46 19.30 1.29 -19.30
CA LEU A 46 18.15 0.60 -19.90
C LEU A 46 16.93 0.58 -18.96
N ARG A 47 17.13 0.40 -17.65
CA ARG A 47 16.03 0.46 -16.66
C ARG A 47 15.38 1.84 -16.59
N TYR A 48 16.18 2.91 -16.71
CA TYR A 48 15.65 4.28 -16.77
C TYR A 48 14.91 4.53 -18.08
N LEU A 49 15.44 4.03 -19.21
CA LEU A 49 14.83 4.16 -20.52
C LEU A 49 13.46 3.45 -20.58
N ASP A 50 13.39 2.23 -20.07
CA ASP A 50 12.16 1.44 -19.93
C ASP A 50 11.15 2.12 -18.98
N ALA A 51 11.65 2.81 -17.95
CA ALA A 51 10.85 3.60 -17.02
C ALA A 51 10.45 4.98 -17.57
N ARG A 52 10.80 5.29 -18.82
CA ARG A 52 10.55 6.57 -19.50
C ARG A 52 11.29 7.78 -18.92
N VAL A 53 12.36 7.54 -18.16
CA VAL A 53 13.28 8.59 -17.66
C VAL A 53 14.41 8.74 -18.69
N ARG A 54 14.17 9.57 -19.70
CA ARG A 54 14.96 9.59 -20.95
C ARG A 54 16.28 10.31 -20.79
N ASP A 55 16.28 11.44 -20.09
CA ASP A 55 17.47 12.27 -19.93
C ASP A 55 18.50 11.54 -19.05
N GLN A 56 18.05 10.92 -17.96
CA GLN A 56 18.92 10.09 -17.11
C GLN A 56 19.45 8.86 -17.83
N ALA A 57 18.63 8.19 -18.65
CA ALA A 57 19.08 7.06 -19.45
C ALA A 57 20.15 7.48 -20.46
N ARG A 58 19.96 8.62 -21.13
CA ARG A 58 20.93 9.17 -22.08
C ARG A 58 22.25 9.49 -21.39
N GLU A 59 22.24 10.17 -20.24
CA GLU A 59 23.45 10.47 -19.47
C GLU A 59 24.26 9.21 -19.15
N LEU A 60 23.60 8.17 -18.62
CA LEU A 60 24.27 6.92 -18.26
C LEU A 60 24.78 6.14 -19.48
N ILE A 61 24.10 6.19 -20.62
CA ILE A 61 24.60 5.59 -21.88
C ILE A 61 25.84 6.34 -22.37
N GLU A 62 25.84 7.67 -22.34
CA GLU A 62 27.01 8.46 -22.73
C GLU A 62 28.21 8.22 -21.81
N GLU A 63 27.98 8.08 -20.50
CA GLU A 63 29.01 7.69 -19.53
C GLU A 63 29.60 6.31 -19.82
N ALA A 64 28.76 5.32 -20.11
CA ALA A 64 29.21 3.97 -20.48
C ALA A 64 30.05 3.97 -21.76
N VAL A 65 29.63 4.74 -22.78
CA VAL A 65 30.37 4.92 -24.03
C VAL A 65 31.70 5.63 -23.79
N ALA A 66 31.72 6.69 -22.98
CA ALA A 66 32.96 7.39 -22.59
C ALA A 66 33.92 6.49 -21.80
N GLY A 67 33.38 5.54 -21.03
CA GLY A 67 34.12 4.47 -20.36
C GLY A 67 34.64 3.36 -21.29
N GLY A 68 34.36 3.43 -22.60
CA GLY A 68 34.84 2.50 -23.62
C GLY A 68 33.91 1.32 -23.91
N TYR A 69 32.70 1.28 -23.34
CA TYR A 69 31.72 0.22 -23.62
C TYR A 69 30.91 0.55 -24.88
N VAL A 70 31.48 0.17 -26.03
CA VAL A 70 30.91 0.45 -27.36
C VAL A 70 30.57 -0.86 -28.05
N THR A 71 29.30 -1.24 -28.02
CA THR A 71 28.74 -2.36 -28.77
C THR A 71 27.62 -1.86 -29.70
N THR A 72 27.22 -2.68 -30.67
CA THR A 72 26.05 -2.45 -31.52
C THR A 72 24.77 -2.25 -30.70
N GLU A 73 24.58 -3.01 -29.63
CA GLU A 73 23.48 -2.85 -28.66
C GLU A 73 23.51 -1.47 -28.02
N VAL A 74 24.68 -1.04 -27.52
CA VAL A 74 24.84 0.28 -26.91
C VAL A 74 24.51 1.38 -27.92
N GLN A 75 24.99 1.27 -29.15
CA GLN A 75 24.70 2.26 -30.20
C GLN A 75 23.21 2.29 -30.58
N PHE A 76 22.56 1.12 -30.65
CA PHE A 76 21.11 1.03 -30.86
C PHE A 76 20.36 1.81 -29.77
N TYR A 77 20.62 1.52 -28.49
CA TYR A 77 19.93 2.19 -27.40
C TYR A 77 20.36 3.65 -27.21
N ARG A 78 21.57 4.03 -27.61
CA ARG A 78 22.02 5.43 -27.64
C ARG A 78 21.19 6.27 -28.62
N LEU A 79 20.92 5.74 -29.82
CA LEU A 79 20.01 6.39 -30.77
C LEU A 79 18.56 6.41 -30.24
N ILE A 80 18.08 5.30 -29.66
CA ILE A 80 16.74 5.27 -29.03
C ILE A 80 16.63 6.34 -27.95
N ALA A 81 17.59 6.44 -27.03
CA ALA A 81 17.55 7.40 -25.93
C ALA A 81 17.57 8.86 -26.42
N LEU A 82 18.36 9.16 -27.46
CA LEU A 82 18.44 10.50 -28.04
C LEU A 82 17.14 10.92 -28.74
N LEU A 83 16.52 9.98 -29.46
CA LEU A 83 15.36 10.24 -30.31
C LEU A 83 14.01 9.97 -29.63
N SER A 84 14.02 9.30 -28.47
CA SER A 84 12.82 8.81 -27.80
C SER A 84 11.80 9.90 -27.51
N GLY A 85 10.60 9.77 -28.09
CA GLY A 85 9.47 10.67 -27.86
C GLY A 85 9.67 12.07 -28.42
N ARG A 86 10.56 12.23 -29.42
CA ARG A 86 10.86 13.50 -30.07
C ARG A 86 10.77 13.34 -31.59
N THR A 87 10.31 14.38 -32.27
CA THR A 87 10.44 14.50 -33.72
C THR A 87 11.85 14.95 -34.09
N LEU A 88 12.32 14.65 -35.31
CA LEU A 88 13.63 15.16 -35.77
C LEU A 88 13.71 16.69 -35.70
N ARG A 89 12.57 17.34 -35.95
CA ARG A 89 12.46 18.80 -35.87
C ARG A 89 12.58 19.31 -34.45
N GLN A 90 12.26 18.51 -33.43
CA GLN A 90 12.35 18.89 -32.01
C GLN A 90 13.75 18.78 -31.40
N LEU A 91 14.74 18.22 -32.12
CA LEU A 91 16.11 18.18 -31.64
C LEU A 91 16.75 19.58 -31.65
N ALA A 92 17.53 19.90 -30.61
CA ALA A 92 18.33 21.11 -30.59
C ALA A 92 19.50 21.02 -31.60
N PRO A 93 20.08 22.14 -32.06
CA PRO A 93 21.24 22.12 -32.97
C PRO A 93 22.38 21.23 -32.47
N GLU A 94 22.70 21.31 -31.19
CA GLU A 94 23.77 20.52 -30.56
C GLU A 94 23.42 19.02 -30.53
N GLU A 95 22.14 18.68 -30.43
CA GLU A 95 21.67 17.29 -30.44
C GLU A 95 21.69 16.69 -31.86
N LEU A 96 21.41 17.50 -32.88
CA LEU A 96 21.58 17.10 -34.29
C LEU A 96 23.05 16.86 -34.64
N ASP A 97 23.96 17.70 -34.12
CA ASP A 97 25.39 17.52 -34.31
C ASP A 97 25.87 16.23 -33.62
N ARG A 98 25.35 15.94 -32.42
CA ARG A 98 25.58 14.65 -31.74
C ARG A 98 25.02 13.46 -32.53
N LEU A 99 23.79 13.55 -33.04
CA LEU A 99 23.20 12.49 -33.87
C LEU A 99 24.11 12.17 -35.07
N THR A 100 24.58 13.22 -35.75
CA THR A 100 25.52 13.09 -36.87
C THR A 100 26.82 12.41 -36.46
N ALA A 101 27.40 12.81 -35.31
CA ALA A 101 28.61 12.19 -34.78
C ALA A 101 28.41 10.72 -34.38
N ILE A 102 27.25 10.36 -33.82
CA ILE A 102 26.90 8.97 -33.50
C ILE A 102 26.85 8.15 -34.78
N CYS A 103 26.09 8.60 -35.79
CA CYS A 103 25.99 7.91 -37.08
C CYS A 103 27.37 7.74 -37.75
N ALA A 104 28.21 8.77 -37.73
CA ALA A 104 29.56 8.71 -38.31
C ALA A 104 30.53 7.79 -37.56
N SER A 105 30.26 7.45 -36.29
CA SER A 105 31.11 6.60 -35.44
C SER A 105 30.59 5.18 -35.27
N LEU A 106 29.56 4.79 -36.05
CA LEU A 106 29.03 3.44 -35.99
C LEU A 106 30.07 2.41 -36.47
N PRO A 107 30.20 1.26 -35.77
CA PRO A 107 31.06 0.18 -36.21
C PRO A 107 30.57 -0.40 -37.55
N HIS A 108 31.45 -1.10 -38.27
CA HIS A 108 31.04 -1.81 -39.48
C HIS A 108 29.91 -2.79 -39.16
N LEU A 109 28.79 -2.62 -39.85
CA LEU A 109 27.52 -3.27 -39.55
C LEU A 109 27.54 -4.72 -40.05
N ASP A 110 28.16 -5.62 -39.29
CA ASP A 110 28.20 -7.06 -39.56
C ASP A 110 26.80 -7.69 -39.37
N ASP A 111 26.37 -8.47 -40.36
CA ASP A 111 25.04 -9.11 -40.41
C ASP A 111 24.90 -10.27 -39.40
N HIS A 112 25.98 -10.67 -38.74
CA HIS A 112 25.97 -11.72 -37.71
C HIS A 112 25.47 -11.25 -36.33
N ASP A 113 25.41 -9.94 -36.07
CA ASP A 113 24.95 -9.38 -34.81
C ASP A 113 23.45 -9.06 -34.85
N GLU A 114 22.71 -9.56 -33.85
CA GLU A 114 21.27 -9.37 -33.71
C GLU A 114 20.89 -7.88 -33.70
N TRP A 115 21.72 -7.00 -33.11
CA TRP A 115 21.43 -5.56 -32.99
C TRP A 115 21.72 -4.75 -34.24
N THR A 116 22.52 -5.28 -35.16
CA THR A 116 22.82 -4.64 -36.44
C THR A 116 21.55 -4.41 -37.27
N ALA A 117 20.63 -5.39 -37.30
CA ALA A 117 19.39 -5.27 -38.05
C ALA A 117 18.52 -4.12 -37.54
N GLY A 118 18.35 -4.00 -36.22
CA GLY A 118 17.61 -2.90 -35.61
C GLY A 118 18.27 -1.53 -35.86
N LEU A 119 19.60 -1.49 -35.80
CA LEU A 119 20.36 -0.26 -36.05
C LEU A 119 20.23 0.20 -37.51
N LYS A 120 20.33 -0.73 -38.49
CA LYS A 120 20.09 -0.45 -39.92
C LYS A 120 18.69 0.13 -40.15
N VAL A 121 17.69 -0.40 -39.46
CA VAL A 121 16.31 0.11 -39.55
C VAL A 121 16.21 1.54 -38.99
N ILE A 122 16.79 1.85 -37.83
CA ILE A 122 16.80 3.22 -37.29
C ILE A 122 17.48 4.18 -38.26
N ILE A 123 18.62 3.79 -38.84
CA ILE A 123 19.35 4.60 -39.82
C ILE A 123 18.50 4.85 -41.06
N ARG A 124 17.77 3.85 -41.56
CA ARG A 124 16.82 4.01 -42.67
C ARG A 124 15.66 4.93 -42.33
N LEU A 125 15.14 4.88 -41.10
CA LEU A 125 14.10 5.80 -40.61
C LEU A 125 14.58 7.27 -40.57
N LEU A 126 15.88 7.49 -40.39
CA LEU A 126 16.49 8.82 -40.43
C LEU A 126 16.73 9.35 -41.86
N ALA A 127 16.73 8.46 -42.86
CA ALA A 127 16.91 8.83 -44.26
C ALA A 127 15.58 9.27 -44.89
N PRO A 128 15.58 10.12 -45.94
CA PRO A 128 14.37 10.42 -46.70
C PRO A 128 13.84 9.15 -47.38
N VAL A 129 12.65 8.69 -46.98
CA VAL A 129 12.02 7.46 -47.51
C VAL A 129 10.91 7.81 -48.50
N SER A 130 10.87 7.15 -49.66
CA SER A 130 9.76 7.29 -50.61
C SER A 130 8.50 6.55 -50.15
N ALA A 131 7.33 6.90 -50.72
CA ALA A 131 6.07 6.23 -50.37
C ALA A 131 6.08 4.71 -50.62
N ALA A 132 6.82 4.24 -51.64
CA ALA A 132 6.94 2.81 -51.95
C ALA A 132 7.90 2.06 -50.99
N GLU A 133 8.90 2.75 -50.45
CA GLU A 133 9.85 2.20 -49.47
C GLU A 133 9.28 2.18 -48.05
N THR A 134 8.24 2.99 -47.78
CA THR A 134 7.57 3.04 -46.47
C THR A 134 7.05 1.66 -46.03
N ASP A 135 6.36 0.95 -46.93
CA ASP A 135 5.85 -0.41 -46.65
C ASP A 135 6.97 -1.44 -46.43
N LEU A 136 8.12 -1.25 -47.08
CA LEU A 136 9.30 -2.09 -46.92
C LEU A 136 9.93 -1.89 -45.55
N VAL A 137 10.16 -0.64 -45.13
CA VAL A 137 10.74 -0.33 -43.81
C VAL A 137 9.82 -0.81 -42.68
N VAL A 138 8.50 -0.65 -42.82
CA VAL A 138 7.55 -1.18 -41.82
C VAL A 138 7.62 -2.71 -41.73
N LYS A 139 7.74 -3.41 -42.86
CA LYS A 139 7.92 -4.88 -42.87
C LYS A 139 9.25 -5.31 -42.25
N GLU A 140 10.32 -4.52 -42.43
CA GLU A 140 11.60 -4.78 -41.79
C GLU A 140 11.50 -4.64 -40.27
N ILE A 141 10.83 -3.59 -39.77
CA ILE A 141 10.53 -3.45 -38.33
C ILE A 141 9.73 -4.65 -37.82
N ASP A 142 8.70 -5.07 -38.55
CA ASP A 142 7.86 -6.22 -38.21
C ASP A 142 8.64 -7.57 -38.26
N ALA A 143 9.77 -7.62 -38.95
CA ALA A 143 10.67 -8.79 -39.01
C ALA A 143 11.72 -8.80 -37.88
N LEU A 144 11.97 -7.67 -37.20
CA LEU A 144 12.91 -7.58 -36.09
C LEU A 144 12.49 -8.44 -34.90
N ASN A 145 13.46 -8.76 -34.04
CA ASN A 145 13.16 -9.41 -32.77
C ASN A 145 12.20 -8.55 -31.91
N ARG A 146 11.60 -9.16 -30.88
CA ARG A 146 10.61 -8.47 -30.04
C ARG A 146 11.18 -7.22 -29.36
N ARG A 147 12.39 -7.28 -28.80
CA ARG A 147 12.99 -6.19 -28.03
C ARG A 147 13.28 -4.95 -28.89
N GLN A 148 13.87 -5.13 -30.07
CA GLN A 148 14.17 -4.04 -31.00
C GLN A 148 12.88 -3.43 -31.54
N ARG A 149 11.92 -4.28 -31.90
CA ARG A 149 10.61 -3.83 -32.39
C ARG A 149 9.86 -3.01 -31.34
N GLU A 150 9.82 -3.48 -30.10
CA GLU A 150 9.25 -2.74 -28.96
C GLU A 150 10.03 -1.45 -28.67
N GLY A 151 11.36 -1.45 -28.81
CA GLY A 151 12.19 -0.26 -28.73
C GLY A 151 11.82 0.78 -29.80
N ILE A 152 11.72 0.38 -31.06
CA ILE A 152 11.41 1.28 -32.18
C ILE A 152 9.96 1.79 -32.09
N TYR A 153 8.95 0.92 -32.01
CA TYR A 153 7.54 1.35 -31.89
C TYR A 153 7.24 2.06 -30.57
N GLY A 154 7.98 1.73 -29.51
CA GLY A 154 7.81 2.32 -28.20
C GLY A 154 8.33 3.75 -28.12
N HIS A 155 9.45 4.04 -28.77
CA HIS A 155 10.19 5.29 -28.60
C HIS A 155 10.25 6.20 -29.84
N LEU A 156 10.19 5.66 -31.06
CA LEU A 156 10.50 6.41 -32.30
C LEU A 156 9.27 6.72 -33.16
N ASP A 157 8.06 6.56 -32.64
CA ASP A 157 6.83 6.88 -33.39
C ASP A 157 6.71 8.38 -33.69
N ALA A 158 7.11 9.24 -32.75
CA ALA A 158 7.17 10.68 -32.94
C ALA A 158 8.23 11.12 -33.97
N LEU A 159 9.18 10.25 -34.34
CA LEU A 159 10.32 10.62 -35.19
C LEU A 159 9.93 10.92 -36.64
N LEU A 160 8.83 10.35 -37.11
CA LEU A 160 8.55 10.15 -38.54
C LEU A 160 7.59 11.20 -39.09
N GLU A 161 7.62 11.38 -40.42
CA GLU A 161 6.75 12.33 -41.12
C GLU A 161 5.90 11.66 -42.21
N GLY A 162 4.77 12.27 -42.54
CA GLY A 162 3.96 11.90 -43.71
C GLY A 162 3.31 10.52 -43.62
N ALA A 163 3.31 9.77 -44.72
CA ALA A 163 2.61 8.47 -44.81
C ALA A 163 3.22 7.40 -43.87
N MET A 164 4.54 7.44 -43.64
CA MET A 164 5.23 6.54 -42.73
C MET A 164 4.82 6.79 -41.27
N GLN A 165 4.64 8.06 -40.89
CA GLN A 165 4.11 8.45 -39.58
C GLN A 165 2.69 7.91 -39.38
N GLU A 166 1.82 8.00 -40.39
CA GLU A 166 0.45 7.50 -40.29
C GLU A 166 0.40 5.98 -40.10
N GLU A 167 1.20 5.21 -40.85
CA GLU A 167 1.24 3.75 -40.73
C GLU A 167 1.83 3.30 -39.38
N MET A 168 2.96 3.89 -38.99
CA MET A 168 3.61 3.54 -37.72
C MET A 168 2.78 3.96 -36.51
N TRP A 169 2.09 5.10 -36.57
CA TRP A 169 1.13 5.51 -35.55
C TRP A 169 0.00 4.49 -35.41
N ARG A 170 -0.61 4.07 -36.53
CA ARG A 170 -1.68 3.07 -36.50
C ARG A 170 -1.23 1.75 -35.88
N LYS A 171 -0.02 1.29 -36.21
CA LYS A 171 0.58 0.08 -35.63
C LYS A 171 0.91 0.25 -34.15
N SER A 172 1.48 1.39 -33.75
CA SER A 172 1.84 1.67 -32.35
C SER A 172 0.60 1.79 -31.46
N VAL A 173 -0.49 2.39 -31.94
CA VAL A 173 -1.78 2.46 -31.24
C VAL A 173 -2.41 1.08 -31.11
N ALA A 174 -2.42 0.28 -32.17
CA ALA A 174 -2.95 -1.09 -32.11
C ALA A 174 -2.16 -1.95 -31.09
N GLN A 175 -0.83 -1.81 -31.05
CA GLN A 175 0.01 -2.46 -30.05
C GLN A 175 -0.28 -1.92 -28.63
N ALA A 176 -0.43 -0.61 -28.47
CA ALA A 176 -0.75 0.02 -27.20
C ALA A 176 -2.11 -0.45 -26.65
N ASP A 177 -3.13 -0.60 -27.50
CA ASP A 177 -4.44 -1.12 -27.09
C ASP A 177 -4.35 -2.54 -26.52
N LEU A 178 -3.50 -3.40 -27.13
CA LEU A 178 -3.24 -4.75 -26.64
C LEU A 178 -2.43 -4.74 -25.33
N GLN A 179 -1.38 -3.91 -25.26
CA GLN A 179 -0.48 -3.82 -24.11
C GLN A 179 -1.16 -3.16 -22.90
N ARG A 180 -2.13 -2.28 -23.12
CA ARG A 180 -2.83 -1.54 -22.06
C ARG A 180 -3.47 -2.46 -21.02
N ILE A 181 -3.94 -3.64 -21.41
CA ILE A 181 -4.56 -4.64 -20.52
C ILE A 181 -3.74 -5.92 -20.41
N ALA A 182 -2.54 -5.94 -20.98
CA ALA A 182 -1.68 -7.12 -20.99
C ALA A 182 -1.25 -7.53 -19.58
N GLU A 183 -0.83 -8.79 -19.46
CA GLU A 183 -0.23 -9.35 -18.24
C GLU A 183 -1.10 -9.19 -16.98
N ASP A 184 -2.42 -9.22 -17.13
CA ASP A 184 -3.39 -9.10 -16.04
C ASP A 184 -3.25 -7.80 -15.22
N ARG A 185 -2.95 -6.69 -15.93
CA ARG A 185 -2.78 -5.34 -15.36
C ARG A 185 -3.81 -5.02 -14.27
N LEU A 186 -5.11 -5.21 -14.56
CA LEU A 186 -6.21 -4.81 -13.67
C LEU A 186 -6.12 -5.49 -12.28
N ASN A 187 -5.62 -6.72 -12.22
CA ASN A 187 -5.44 -7.45 -10.97
C ASN A 187 -4.07 -7.21 -10.32
N ARG A 188 -3.11 -6.58 -11.02
CA ARG A 188 -1.72 -6.39 -10.56
C ARG A 188 -1.37 -4.96 -10.18
N VAL A 189 -1.84 -3.94 -10.92
CA VAL A 189 -1.46 -2.52 -10.73
C VAL A 189 -1.66 -2.03 -9.31
N TRP A 190 -2.80 -2.34 -8.69
CA TRP A 190 -3.09 -1.90 -7.32
C TRP A 190 -2.08 -2.46 -6.29
N LYS A 191 -1.40 -3.57 -6.60
CA LYS A 191 -0.37 -4.19 -5.75
C LYS A 191 0.90 -3.36 -5.70
N PHE A 192 1.21 -2.59 -6.76
CA PHE A 192 2.33 -1.66 -6.78
C PHE A 192 2.20 -0.65 -5.63
N PHE A 193 1.02 -0.06 -5.46
CA PHE A 193 0.76 0.92 -4.41
C PHE A 193 0.65 0.33 -3.00
N HIS A 194 0.90 -0.98 -2.82
CA HIS A 194 0.88 -1.62 -1.51
C HIS A 194 2.28 -1.70 -0.89
N PRO A 195 2.45 -1.21 0.36
CA PRO A 195 3.73 -1.34 1.05
C PRO A 195 3.98 -2.78 1.46
N THR A 196 5.25 -3.10 1.71
CA THR A 196 5.65 -4.42 2.22
C THR A 196 4.98 -4.67 3.57
N PRO A 197 4.12 -5.71 3.70
CA PRO A 197 3.30 -5.92 4.88
C PRO A 197 4.18 -6.15 6.12
N ALA A 198 3.82 -5.51 7.23
CA ALA A 198 4.48 -5.76 8.51
C ALA A 198 4.10 -7.15 9.04
N GLN A 199 5.06 -7.85 9.65
CA GLN A 199 4.81 -9.16 10.25
C GLN A 199 3.75 -9.08 11.36
N PRO A 200 2.90 -10.12 11.51
CA PRO A 200 1.90 -10.16 12.56
C PRO A 200 2.53 -10.20 13.95
N ARG A 201 1.82 -9.64 14.92
CA ARG A 201 2.18 -9.69 16.34
C ARG A 201 0.98 -10.09 17.17
N THR A 202 1.25 -10.61 18.36
CA THR A 202 0.24 -10.92 19.36
C THR A 202 0.67 -10.35 20.70
N LEU A 203 -0.29 -9.84 21.48
CA LEU A 203 0.01 -9.32 22.83
C LEU A 203 0.56 -10.45 23.71
N PRO A 204 1.60 -10.19 24.50
CA PRO A 204 2.08 -11.14 25.47
C PRO A 204 0.98 -11.43 26.51
N VAL A 205 0.90 -12.70 26.95
CA VAL A 205 -0.01 -13.07 28.02
C VAL A 205 0.47 -12.43 29.31
N GLN A 206 -0.41 -11.68 29.98
CA GLN A 206 -0.09 -11.13 31.29
C GLN A 206 0.15 -12.27 32.29
N PRO A 207 1.31 -12.29 32.98
CA PRO A 207 1.63 -13.34 33.93
C PRO A 207 0.60 -13.41 35.05
N ALA A 208 0.59 -14.53 35.78
CA ALA A 208 -0.33 -14.71 36.91
C ALA A 208 -0.08 -13.63 37.96
N ALA A 209 -1.04 -12.72 38.14
CA ALA A 209 -0.98 -11.65 39.13
C ALA A 209 -1.67 -12.13 40.42
N VAL A 210 -1.00 -13.02 41.14
CA VAL A 210 -1.46 -13.49 42.46
C VAL A 210 -0.88 -12.58 43.53
N ALA A 211 -1.73 -11.87 44.28
CA ALA A 211 -1.27 -11.04 45.37
C ALA A 211 -0.67 -11.90 46.50
N LEU A 212 0.45 -11.48 47.09
CA LEU A 212 1.08 -12.16 48.22
C LEU A 212 0.09 -12.38 49.39
N ARG A 213 -0.81 -11.42 49.60
CA ARG A 213 -1.91 -11.53 50.58
C ARG A 213 -2.83 -12.72 50.30
N ASP A 214 -3.19 -12.97 49.04
CA ASP A 214 -4.06 -14.10 48.69
C ASP A 214 -3.33 -15.43 48.91
N TRP A 215 -2.02 -15.49 48.63
CA TRP A 215 -1.22 -16.68 48.91
C TRP A 215 -1.09 -16.93 50.42
N LEU A 216 -0.72 -15.91 51.20
CA LEU A 216 -0.65 -15.99 52.65
C LEU A 216 -2.00 -16.36 53.27
N SER A 217 -3.10 -15.74 52.84
CA SER A 217 -4.44 -16.04 53.37
C SER A 217 -4.89 -17.46 53.03
N ALA A 218 -4.52 -17.98 51.85
CA ALA A 218 -4.77 -19.37 51.48
C ALA A 218 -3.94 -20.33 52.32
N CYS A 219 -2.64 -20.09 52.49
CA CYS A 219 -1.74 -20.96 53.24
C CYS A 219 -2.02 -20.95 54.75
N THR A 220 -2.11 -19.77 55.37
CA THR A 220 -2.37 -19.66 56.83
C THR A 220 -3.79 -20.10 57.17
N GLY A 221 -4.78 -19.72 56.35
CA GLY A 221 -6.15 -20.16 56.53
C GLY A 221 -6.30 -21.67 56.36
N ALA A 222 -5.64 -22.28 55.37
CA ALA A 222 -5.63 -23.73 55.22
C ALA A 222 -4.95 -24.45 56.40
N ALA A 223 -3.83 -23.92 56.90
CA ALA A 223 -3.11 -24.50 58.04
C ALA A 223 -3.91 -24.41 59.36
N VAL A 224 -4.57 -23.28 59.61
CA VAL A 224 -5.44 -23.11 60.79
C VAL A 224 -6.69 -23.98 60.66
N PHE A 225 -7.25 -24.11 59.45
CA PHE A 225 -8.39 -24.98 59.19
C PHE A 225 -8.04 -26.45 59.42
N THR A 226 -6.91 -26.93 58.88
CA THR A 226 -6.48 -28.32 59.11
C THR A 226 -6.20 -28.59 60.58
N LEU A 227 -5.59 -27.66 61.31
CA LEU A 227 -5.39 -27.78 62.75
C LEU A 227 -6.74 -27.91 63.49
N ALA A 228 -7.70 -27.04 63.19
CA ALA A 228 -9.02 -27.08 63.81
C ALA A 228 -9.77 -28.38 63.51
N VAL A 229 -9.69 -28.87 62.27
CA VAL A 229 -10.30 -30.14 61.86
C VAL A 229 -9.64 -31.33 62.58
N VAL A 230 -8.31 -31.35 62.71
CA VAL A 230 -7.59 -32.40 63.45
C VAL A 230 -8.01 -32.42 64.92
N GLN A 231 -8.15 -31.26 65.56
CA GLN A 231 -8.60 -31.19 66.95
C GLN A 231 -10.06 -31.64 67.12
N MET A 232 -10.94 -31.29 66.18
CA MET A 232 -12.30 -31.83 66.14
C MET A 232 -12.32 -33.35 65.95
N ILE A 233 -11.43 -33.92 65.14
CA ILE A 233 -11.26 -35.38 64.99
C ILE A 233 -10.87 -36.01 66.33
N VAL A 234 -9.89 -35.44 67.04
CA VAL A 234 -9.46 -35.95 68.35
C VAL A 234 -10.62 -35.94 69.36
N LEU A 235 -11.38 -34.85 69.43
CA LEU A 235 -12.56 -34.75 70.31
C LEU A 235 -13.63 -35.79 69.95
N VAL A 236 -13.88 -36.00 68.66
CA VAL A 236 -14.81 -37.03 68.17
C VAL A 236 -14.33 -38.45 68.49
N THR A 237 -13.03 -38.74 68.32
CA THR A 237 -12.47 -40.06 68.62
C THR A 237 -12.61 -40.44 70.10
N ALA A 238 -12.60 -39.44 70.99
CA ALA A 238 -12.77 -39.64 72.43
C ALA A 238 -14.20 -40.07 72.82
N LEU A 239 -15.22 -39.84 71.98
CA LEU A 239 -16.60 -40.28 72.21
C LEU A 239 -16.85 -41.76 71.88
N GLY A 240 -15.99 -42.39 71.07
CA GLY A 240 -16.08 -43.83 70.75
C GLY A 240 -17.29 -44.27 69.90
N THR A 241 -18.04 -43.35 69.30
CA THR A 241 -19.21 -43.64 68.44
C THR A 241 -18.87 -43.50 66.96
N LEU A 242 -19.50 -44.31 66.09
CA LEU A 242 -19.22 -44.32 64.64
C LEU A 242 -19.95 -43.21 63.87
N ASP A 243 -21.10 -42.75 64.36
CA ASP A 243 -21.95 -41.77 63.65
C ASP A 243 -21.25 -40.43 63.34
N PRO A 244 -20.44 -39.84 64.25
CA PRO A 244 -19.75 -38.58 63.95
C PRO A 244 -18.62 -38.71 62.93
N PHE A 245 -18.02 -39.91 62.79
CA PHE A 245 -17.01 -40.18 61.75
C PHE A 245 -17.63 -40.18 60.35
N LEU A 246 -18.84 -40.75 60.21
CA LEU A 246 -19.61 -40.68 58.96
C LEU A 246 -19.98 -39.23 58.62
N GLY A 247 -20.38 -38.45 59.62
CA GLY A 247 -20.63 -37.01 59.48
C GLY A 247 -19.41 -36.22 59.02
N LEU A 248 -18.23 -36.53 59.56
CA LEU A 248 -16.97 -35.87 59.18
C LEU A 248 -16.54 -36.24 57.75
N LEU A 249 -16.66 -37.52 57.37
CA LEU A 249 -16.33 -37.97 56.02
C LEU A 249 -17.27 -37.32 54.99
N ALA A 250 -18.58 -37.27 55.29
CA ALA A 250 -19.54 -36.53 54.49
C ALA A 250 -19.18 -35.05 54.37
N ALA A 251 -18.78 -34.40 55.48
CA ALA A 251 -18.35 -33.01 55.48
C ALA A 251 -17.09 -32.78 54.61
N LEU A 252 -16.11 -33.69 54.66
CA LEU A 252 -14.88 -33.58 53.87
C LEU A 252 -15.14 -33.78 52.37
N VAL A 253 -15.95 -34.78 52.00
CA VAL A 253 -16.40 -34.99 50.61
C VAL A 253 -17.20 -33.78 50.11
N GLY A 254 -18.11 -33.25 50.96
CA GLY A 254 -18.88 -32.04 50.68
C GLY A 254 -18.00 -30.82 50.45
N LEU A 255 -16.96 -30.63 51.28
CA LEU A 255 -15.99 -29.55 51.15
C LEU A 255 -15.20 -29.62 49.84
N VAL A 256 -14.70 -30.81 49.47
CA VAL A 256 -13.98 -31.02 48.20
C VAL A 256 -14.90 -30.73 47.01
N ALA A 257 -16.13 -31.25 47.01
CA ALA A 257 -17.12 -30.99 45.97
C ALA A 257 -17.46 -29.49 45.87
N PHE A 258 -17.68 -28.82 47.00
CA PHE A 258 -17.94 -27.38 47.09
C PHE A 258 -16.80 -26.56 46.51
N CYS A 259 -15.56 -26.89 46.85
CA CYS A 259 -14.35 -26.20 46.39
C CYS A 259 -14.11 -26.40 44.90
N VAL A 260 -14.22 -27.63 44.38
CA VAL A 260 -14.02 -27.92 42.95
C VAL A 260 -15.10 -27.23 42.10
N GLY A 261 -16.38 -27.38 42.47
CA GLY A 261 -17.49 -26.74 41.76
C GLY A 261 -17.47 -25.21 41.86
N GLY A 262 -17.08 -24.69 43.04
CA GLY A 262 -16.98 -23.25 43.31
C GLY A 262 -15.83 -22.58 42.54
N ALA A 263 -14.66 -23.20 42.49
CA ALA A 263 -13.51 -22.69 41.72
C ALA A 263 -13.80 -22.63 40.22
N ASP A 264 -14.43 -23.67 39.67
CA ASP A 264 -14.81 -23.70 38.24
C ASP A 264 -15.85 -22.62 37.90
N ARG A 265 -16.89 -22.49 38.73
CA ARG A 265 -17.93 -21.46 38.59
C ARG A 265 -17.33 -20.05 38.70
N TYR A 266 -16.42 -19.84 39.65
CA TYR A 266 -15.75 -18.55 39.83
C TYR A 266 -14.92 -18.18 38.60
N TYR A 267 -14.09 -19.10 38.10
CA TYR A 267 -13.28 -18.90 36.88
C TYR A 267 -14.13 -18.60 35.65
N ARG A 268 -15.16 -19.41 35.37
CA ARG A 268 -16.05 -19.20 34.22
C ARG A 268 -16.77 -17.85 34.31
N GLY A 269 -17.25 -17.49 35.50
CA GLY A 269 -17.91 -16.21 35.75
C GLY A 269 -17.00 -15.00 35.55
N THR A 270 -15.76 -15.05 36.04
CA THR A 270 -14.78 -13.96 35.83
C THR A 270 -14.36 -13.86 34.37
N ARG A 271 -14.10 -15.00 33.71
CA ARG A 271 -13.75 -15.06 32.27
C ARG A 271 -14.86 -14.52 31.38
N LEU A 272 -16.12 -14.89 31.66
CA LEU A 272 -17.27 -14.42 30.91
C LEU A 272 -17.41 -12.89 31.00
N ARG A 273 -17.29 -12.31 32.21
CA ARG A 273 -17.34 -10.86 32.42
C ARG A 273 -16.20 -10.13 31.70
N ALA A 274 -14.99 -10.70 31.72
CA ALA A 274 -13.85 -10.12 31.01
C ALA A 274 -14.08 -10.11 29.49
N LYS A 275 -14.62 -11.20 28.93
CA LYS A 275 -14.98 -11.28 27.50
C LYS A 275 -16.13 -10.35 27.13
N GLU A 276 -17.16 -10.25 27.97
CA GLU A 276 -18.24 -9.29 27.77
C GLU A 276 -17.75 -7.84 27.80
N ALA A 277 -16.79 -7.52 28.67
CA ALA A 277 -16.22 -6.17 28.75
C ALA A 277 -15.48 -5.76 27.46
N GLN A 278 -14.91 -6.72 26.72
CA GLN A 278 -14.27 -6.47 25.42
C GLN A 278 -15.29 -6.14 24.32
N ILE A 279 -16.50 -6.70 24.40
CA ILE A 279 -17.56 -6.53 23.39
C ILE A 279 -18.48 -5.34 23.70
N ARG A 280 -18.61 -4.96 24.98
CA ARG A 280 -19.51 -3.88 25.37
C ARG A 280 -19.11 -2.57 24.69
N PRO A 281 -20.08 -1.86 24.10
CA PRO A 281 -19.82 -0.54 23.54
C PRO A 281 -19.34 0.40 24.66
N PRO A 282 -18.38 1.29 24.37
CA PRO A 282 -17.85 2.18 25.39
C PRO A 282 -18.91 3.19 25.82
N ARG A 283 -19.07 3.39 27.13
CA ARG A 283 -20.01 4.39 27.67
C ARG A 283 -19.55 5.85 27.51
N GLN A 284 -18.29 6.09 27.14
CA GLN A 284 -17.72 7.44 26.98
C GLN A 284 -16.86 7.56 25.71
N ARG A 285 -17.10 8.63 24.95
CA ARG A 285 -16.15 9.17 23.95
C ARG A 285 -14.92 9.66 24.72
N ARG A 286 -13.81 8.91 24.64
CA ARG A 286 -12.52 9.41 25.12
C ARG A 286 -12.01 10.44 24.09
N ARG A 287 -11.27 11.44 24.58
CA ARG A 287 -10.59 12.49 23.78
C ARG A 287 -9.97 11.87 22.51
N ASP A 288 -10.34 12.40 21.35
CA ASP A 288 -9.84 11.92 20.07
C ASP A 288 -8.31 11.86 20.06
N ALA A 289 -7.74 10.82 19.45
CA ALA A 289 -6.30 10.71 19.28
C ALA A 289 -5.76 11.98 18.61
N PRO A 290 -4.54 12.47 18.94
CA PRO A 290 -3.98 13.68 18.35
C PRO A 290 -4.05 13.66 16.81
N PRO A 291 -4.31 14.80 16.15
CA PRO A 291 -4.34 14.88 14.69
C PRO A 291 -3.01 14.40 14.10
N GLY A 292 -3.11 13.56 13.05
CA GLY A 292 -1.96 13.00 12.32
C GLY A 292 -1.27 11.77 12.92
N GLY A 293 -1.62 11.32 14.13
CA GLY A 293 -0.95 10.17 14.77
C GLY A 293 -1.30 8.79 14.17
N PHE A 294 -0.38 7.83 14.27
CA PHE A 294 -0.57 6.41 13.87
C PHE A 294 -1.92 5.83 14.30
N ALA A 295 -2.30 6.09 15.55
CA ALA A 295 -3.54 5.58 16.15
C ALA A 295 -4.81 6.10 15.45
N ARG A 296 -4.78 7.30 14.85
CA ARG A 296 -5.87 7.85 14.05
C ARG A 296 -5.91 7.24 12.66
N LYS A 297 -4.74 6.99 12.04
CA LYS A 297 -4.68 6.27 10.75
C LYS A 297 -5.25 4.85 10.88
N VAL A 298 -4.88 4.11 11.94
CA VAL A 298 -5.43 2.78 12.22
C VAL A 298 -6.94 2.83 12.48
N ASP A 299 -7.42 3.84 13.21
CA ASP A 299 -8.86 4.05 13.44
C ASP A 299 -9.65 4.22 12.14
N ARG A 300 -9.14 5.06 11.22
CA ARG A 300 -9.71 5.23 9.88
C ARG A 300 -9.71 3.93 9.07
N LEU A 301 -8.67 3.09 9.19
CA LEU A 301 -8.63 1.78 8.54
C LEU A 301 -9.74 0.86 9.07
N PHE A 302 -9.92 0.78 10.39
CA PHE A 302 -11.00 0.00 10.98
C PHE A 302 -12.38 0.50 10.55
N ASP A 303 -12.62 1.81 10.60
CA ASP A 303 -13.88 2.40 10.14
C ASP A 303 -14.16 2.12 8.67
N ARG A 304 -13.15 2.27 7.81
CA ARG A 304 -13.25 1.97 6.38
C ARG A 304 -13.61 0.50 6.14
N TYR A 305 -12.89 -0.43 6.78
CA TYR A 305 -13.09 -1.86 6.54
C TYR A 305 -14.38 -2.39 7.17
N PHE A 306 -14.79 -1.93 8.35
CA PHE A 306 -16.08 -2.30 8.95
C PHE A 306 -17.27 -1.78 8.13
N ARG A 307 -17.16 -0.59 7.52
CA ARG A 307 -18.17 -0.08 6.57
C ARG A 307 -18.19 -0.83 5.24
N ARG A 308 -17.05 -1.37 4.81
CA ARG A 308 -16.91 -2.10 3.55
C ARG A 308 -17.35 -3.56 3.66
N TYR A 309 -17.01 -4.23 4.76
CA TYR A 309 -17.29 -5.64 5.00
C TYR A 309 -18.51 -5.81 5.91
N VAL A 310 -19.66 -5.31 5.43
CA VAL A 310 -20.95 -5.56 6.08
C VAL A 310 -21.38 -7.00 5.76
N PRO A 311 -21.81 -7.81 6.75
CA PRO A 311 -22.37 -9.13 6.50
C PRO A 311 -23.59 -9.08 5.57
N GLU A 312 -23.81 -10.15 4.81
CA GLU A 312 -24.97 -10.24 3.91
C GLU A 312 -26.29 -10.20 4.70
N GLY A 313 -27.29 -9.49 4.15
CA GLY A 313 -28.61 -9.35 4.78
C GLY A 313 -28.66 -8.51 6.07
N THR A 314 -27.56 -7.86 6.47
CA THR A 314 -27.51 -7.04 7.69
C THR A 314 -27.48 -5.55 7.38
N ASP A 315 -28.28 -4.75 8.10
CA ASP A 315 -28.20 -3.29 7.99
C ASP A 315 -26.84 -2.76 8.47
N ARG A 316 -26.28 -1.79 7.75
CA ARG A 316 -24.96 -1.23 8.02
C ARG A 316 -24.92 -0.52 9.37
N ALA A 317 -25.94 0.24 9.74
CA ALA A 317 -25.94 0.98 11.00
C ALA A 317 -26.03 0.00 12.18
N TYR A 318 -26.90 -1.00 12.08
CA TYR A 318 -27.00 -2.07 13.07
C TYR A 318 -25.67 -2.82 13.26
N TRP A 319 -25.02 -3.23 12.17
CA TRP A 319 -23.71 -3.88 12.21
C TRP A 319 -22.64 -3.04 12.94
N LEU A 320 -22.56 -1.75 12.61
CA LEU A 320 -21.56 -0.84 13.20
C LEU A 320 -21.82 -0.57 14.69
N ASP A 321 -23.08 -0.52 15.11
CA ASP A 321 -23.47 -0.35 16.51
C ASP A 321 -23.13 -1.61 17.33
N GLN A 322 -23.56 -2.78 16.85
CA GLN A 322 -23.33 -4.05 17.56
C GLN A 322 -21.84 -4.43 17.65
N THR A 323 -21.02 -4.03 16.68
CA THR A 323 -19.58 -4.31 16.67
C THR A 323 -18.71 -3.19 17.25
N ALA A 324 -19.31 -2.11 17.78
CA ALA A 324 -18.57 -0.95 18.25
C ALA A 324 -17.50 -1.28 19.31
N GLY A 325 -17.81 -2.16 20.28
CA GLY A 325 -16.85 -2.60 21.30
C GLY A 325 -15.72 -3.45 20.72
N ILE A 326 -16.05 -4.42 19.86
CA ILE A 326 -15.07 -5.29 19.19
C ILE A 326 -14.11 -4.46 18.33
N ARG A 327 -14.65 -3.56 17.50
CA ARG A 327 -13.85 -2.64 16.66
C ARG A 327 -12.85 -1.86 17.51
N ARG A 328 -13.30 -1.30 18.64
CA ARG A 328 -12.43 -0.53 19.54
C ARG A 328 -11.35 -1.41 20.18
N HIS A 329 -11.72 -2.59 20.67
CA HIS A 329 -10.76 -3.51 21.29
C HIS A 329 -9.66 -3.92 20.30
N LEU A 330 -10.02 -4.32 19.08
CA LEU A 330 -9.07 -4.69 18.03
C LEU A 330 -8.20 -3.51 17.59
N ARG A 331 -8.80 -2.31 17.49
CA ARG A 331 -8.07 -1.08 17.19
C ARG A 331 -7.03 -0.78 18.25
N ASP A 332 -7.41 -0.83 19.52
CA ASP A 332 -6.50 -0.55 20.63
C ASP A 332 -5.36 -1.59 20.70
N GLU A 333 -5.66 -2.88 20.45
CA GLU A 333 -4.65 -3.95 20.33
C GLU A 333 -3.63 -3.67 19.21
N VAL A 334 -4.09 -3.33 18.00
CA VAL A 334 -3.18 -3.02 16.88
C VAL A 334 -2.35 -1.75 17.17
N VAL A 335 -2.95 -0.75 17.80
CA VAL A 335 -2.23 0.46 18.19
C VAL A 335 -1.15 0.15 19.21
N GLU A 336 -1.45 -0.65 20.24
CA GLU A 336 -0.48 -1.05 21.26
C GLU A 336 0.70 -1.84 20.67
N LEU A 337 0.44 -2.79 19.76
CA LEU A 337 1.46 -3.68 19.19
C LEU A 337 2.44 -3.01 18.21
N TYR A 338 2.02 -1.94 17.53
CA TYR A 338 2.77 -1.35 16.41
C TYR A 338 3.19 0.11 16.61
N ARG A 339 2.63 0.84 17.58
CA ARG A 339 2.92 2.27 17.79
C ARG A 339 4.38 2.56 18.10
N GLU A 340 5.06 1.72 18.87
CA GLU A 340 6.42 1.99 19.37
C GLU A 340 7.50 1.92 18.28
N GLN A 341 7.24 1.20 17.18
CA GLN A 341 8.26 0.94 16.16
C GLN A 341 8.20 1.86 14.94
N ARG A 342 7.44 2.97 15.02
CA ARG A 342 7.29 3.94 13.92
C ARG A 342 6.92 3.31 12.57
N ILE A 343 6.19 2.20 12.59
CA ILE A 343 5.69 1.53 11.39
C ILE A 343 4.50 2.34 10.85
N ASP A 344 4.44 2.58 9.54
CA ASP A 344 3.28 3.25 8.96
C ASP A 344 2.02 2.36 9.02
N ALA A 345 0.87 2.98 9.22
CA ALA A 345 -0.42 2.31 9.36
C ALA A 345 -0.78 1.47 8.12
N ASP A 346 -0.34 1.88 6.93
CA ASP A 346 -0.61 1.15 5.69
C ASP A 346 0.08 -0.22 5.65
N ARG A 347 1.21 -0.40 6.36
CA ARG A 347 1.88 -1.71 6.50
C ARG A 347 1.10 -2.70 7.36
N VAL A 348 0.18 -2.24 8.18
CA VAL A 348 -0.72 -3.08 9.01
C VAL A 348 -2.16 -3.13 8.48
N ALA A 349 -2.46 -2.44 7.37
CA ALA A 349 -3.79 -2.45 6.77
C ALA A 349 -4.27 -3.85 6.37
N TRP A 350 -3.35 -4.74 5.98
CA TRP A 350 -3.65 -6.15 5.69
C TRP A 350 -4.16 -6.89 6.93
N LEU A 351 -3.59 -6.62 8.10
CA LEU A 351 -3.97 -7.24 9.36
C LEU A 351 -5.35 -6.73 9.79
N VAL A 352 -5.59 -5.42 9.69
CA VAL A 352 -6.91 -4.83 9.95
C VAL A 352 -7.96 -5.46 9.05
N ARG A 353 -7.69 -5.59 7.74
CA ARG A 353 -8.58 -6.27 6.79
C ARG A 353 -8.87 -7.71 7.21
N TYR A 354 -7.86 -8.47 7.61
CA TYR A 354 -8.03 -9.84 8.10
C TYR A 354 -8.88 -9.89 9.37
N LEU A 355 -8.60 -9.05 10.36
CA LEU A 355 -9.34 -9.01 11.63
C LEU A 355 -10.82 -8.65 11.42
N VAL A 356 -11.12 -7.67 10.58
CA VAL A 356 -12.51 -7.32 10.25
C VAL A 356 -13.19 -8.46 9.48
N GLY A 357 -12.47 -9.11 8.57
CA GLY A 357 -12.97 -10.30 7.86
C GLY A 357 -13.27 -11.47 8.78
N ASP A 358 -12.44 -11.70 9.80
CA ASP A 358 -12.67 -12.72 10.83
C ASP A 358 -13.90 -12.40 11.68
N VAL A 359 -14.07 -11.15 12.12
CA VAL A 359 -15.28 -10.71 12.85
C VAL A 359 -16.53 -10.88 11.99
N ARG A 360 -16.49 -10.53 10.70
CA ARG A 360 -17.58 -10.79 9.75
C ARG A 360 -17.88 -12.29 9.63
N GLY A 361 -16.86 -13.12 9.40
CA GLY A 361 -17.03 -14.56 9.27
C GLY A 361 -17.52 -15.23 10.56
N GLN A 362 -17.22 -14.66 11.73
CA GLN A 362 -17.78 -15.09 13.00
C GLN A 362 -19.25 -14.65 13.18
N TRP A 363 -19.63 -13.49 12.65
CA TRP A 363 -21.01 -13.00 12.62
C TRP A 363 -21.89 -13.91 11.76
N GLU A 364 -21.46 -14.18 10.52
CA GLU A 364 -22.21 -15.03 9.57
C GLU A 364 -22.40 -16.46 10.08
N ARG A 365 -21.48 -16.97 10.91
CA ARG A 365 -21.58 -18.28 11.57
C ARG A 365 -22.27 -18.26 12.93
N ASP A 366 -22.74 -17.10 13.40
CA ASP A 366 -23.29 -16.87 14.75
C ASP A 366 -22.34 -17.31 15.90
N THR A 367 -21.04 -17.26 15.65
CA THR A 367 -20.00 -17.66 16.61
C THR A 367 -19.44 -16.52 17.44
N LEU A 368 -19.80 -15.27 17.16
CA LEU A 368 -19.29 -14.10 17.91
C LEU A 368 -19.58 -14.18 19.41
N THR A 369 -20.73 -14.76 19.78
CA THR A 369 -21.11 -14.95 21.18
C THR A 369 -20.98 -16.40 21.65
N SER A 370 -20.33 -17.27 20.86
CA SER A 370 -20.10 -18.68 21.20
C SER A 370 -19.36 -18.85 22.54
N TYR A 371 -18.50 -17.90 22.89
CA TYR A 371 -17.83 -17.87 24.20
C TYR A 371 -18.83 -17.87 25.38
N ARG A 372 -20.04 -17.32 25.21
CA ARG A 372 -21.09 -17.33 26.24
C ARG A 372 -21.62 -18.74 26.49
N GLN A 373 -21.71 -19.57 25.44
CA GLN A 373 -22.12 -20.96 25.55
C GLN A 373 -20.99 -21.81 26.14
N GLN A 374 -19.76 -21.64 25.66
CA GLN A 374 -18.58 -22.38 26.15
C GLN A 374 -18.28 -22.10 27.63
N LEU A 375 -18.43 -20.84 28.05
CA LEU A 375 -18.21 -20.40 29.43
C LEU A 375 -19.49 -20.46 30.28
N ARG A 376 -20.60 -20.99 29.75
CA ARG A 376 -21.81 -21.23 30.56
C ARG A 376 -21.46 -22.22 31.66
N ASN A 377 -21.99 -22.00 32.85
CA ASN A 377 -21.82 -22.93 33.96
C ASN A 377 -22.63 -24.20 33.66
N PRO A 378 -22.00 -25.37 33.50
CA PRO A 378 -22.75 -26.60 33.32
C PRO A 378 -23.59 -26.91 34.55
N ALA A 379 -24.75 -27.56 34.36
CA ALA A 379 -25.64 -27.92 35.46
C ALA A 379 -24.91 -28.79 36.50
N GLY A 380 -24.00 -29.67 36.04
CA GLY A 380 -23.16 -30.51 36.89
C GLY A 380 -22.26 -29.74 37.85
N THR A 381 -21.66 -28.61 37.46
CA THR A 381 -20.81 -27.83 38.39
C THR A 381 -21.63 -27.05 39.39
N THR A 382 -22.85 -26.64 39.02
CA THR A 382 -23.80 -26.04 39.96
C THR A 382 -24.32 -27.06 40.95
N ALA A 383 -24.67 -28.27 40.50
CA ALA A 383 -25.06 -29.38 41.35
C ALA A 383 -23.92 -29.81 42.29
N LEU A 384 -22.69 -29.87 41.80
CA LEU A 384 -21.51 -30.19 42.62
C LEU A 384 -21.26 -29.13 43.69
N HIS A 385 -21.40 -27.84 43.36
CA HIS A 385 -21.22 -26.75 44.30
C HIS A 385 -22.33 -26.70 45.37
N VAL A 386 -23.60 -26.74 44.94
CA VAL A 386 -24.76 -26.68 45.86
C VAL A 386 -24.91 -27.98 46.65
N GLY A 387 -24.73 -29.13 46.00
CA GLY A 387 -24.75 -30.45 46.63
C GLY A 387 -23.58 -30.64 47.60
N GLY A 388 -22.38 -30.16 47.24
CA GLY A 388 -21.23 -30.13 48.15
C GLY A 388 -21.49 -29.26 49.39
N LEU A 389 -22.10 -28.09 49.21
CA LEU A 389 -22.51 -27.23 50.33
C LEU A 389 -23.57 -27.91 51.22
N ALA A 390 -24.56 -28.56 50.62
CA ALA A 390 -25.61 -29.27 51.34
C ALA A 390 -25.04 -30.46 52.13
N LEU A 391 -24.12 -31.22 51.53
CA LEU A 391 -23.45 -32.35 52.18
C LEU A 391 -22.52 -31.88 53.31
N LEU A 392 -21.82 -30.75 53.10
CA LEU A 392 -21.02 -30.10 54.14
C LEU A 392 -21.88 -29.66 55.33
N ALA A 393 -23.03 -29.05 55.07
CA ALA A 393 -23.97 -28.64 56.11
C ALA A 393 -24.57 -29.84 56.85
N ALA A 394 -24.96 -30.88 56.12
CA ALA A 394 -25.48 -32.13 56.69
C ALA A 394 -24.43 -32.82 57.58
N GLY A 395 -23.20 -32.97 57.11
CA GLY A 395 -22.10 -33.52 57.92
C GLY A 395 -21.80 -32.67 59.16
N GLY A 396 -21.84 -31.35 59.03
CA GLY A 396 -21.72 -30.42 60.16
C GLY A 396 -22.82 -30.60 61.22
N LEU A 397 -24.06 -30.90 60.81
CA LEU A 397 -25.18 -31.16 61.71
C LEU A 397 -24.94 -32.37 62.64
N TRP A 398 -24.19 -33.37 62.17
CA TRP A 398 -23.83 -34.56 62.97
C TRP A 398 -22.59 -34.33 63.83
N VAL A 399 -21.58 -33.61 63.30
CA VAL A 399 -20.29 -33.40 63.99
C VAL A 399 -20.39 -32.33 65.08
N VAL A 400 -21.12 -31.23 64.84
CA VAL A 400 -21.17 -30.09 65.77
C VAL A 400 -21.77 -30.48 67.14
N PRO A 401 -22.92 -31.17 67.24
CA PRO A 401 -23.46 -31.61 68.53
C PRO A 401 -22.53 -32.58 69.25
N ALA A 402 -21.90 -33.52 68.55
CA ALA A 402 -20.94 -34.45 69.13
C ALA A 402 -19.72 -33.71 69.72
N VAL A 403 -19.15 -32.76 68.98
CA VAL A 403 -18.00 -31.97 69.43
C VAL A 403 -18.38 -31.05 70.61
N VAL A 404 -19.54 -30.38 70.56
CA VAL A 404 -19.98 -29.45 71.62
C VAL A 404 -20.38 -30.20 72.90
N THR A 405 -20.97 -31.39 72.80
CA THR A 405 -21.33 -32.20 73.98
C THR A 405 -20.11 -32.82 74.65
N SER A 406 -19.06 -33.19 73.89
CA SER A 406 -17.82 -33.73 74.47
C SER A 406 -17.00 -32.69 75.23
N ALA A 407 -16.90 -31.46 74.71
CA ALA A 407 -16.16 -30.38 75.35
C ALA A 407 -16.74 -29.02 74.89
N PRO A 408 -17.70 -28.43 75.61
CA PRO A 408 -18.50 -27.32 75.10
C PRO A 408 -17.69 -26.05 74.82
N LEU A 409 -16.70 -25.73 75.65
CA LEU A 409 -15.86 -24.54 75.45
C LEU A 409 -14.82 -24.73 74.33
N SER A 410 -14.04 -25.82 74.36
CA SER A 410 -12.99 -26.07 73.38
C SER A 410 -13.56 -26.50 72.02
N GLY A 411 -14.61 -27.32 72.00
CA GLY A 411 -15.29 -27.77 70.79
C GLY A 411 -15.94 -26.62 70.02
N THR A 412 -16.63 -25.71 70.73
CA THR A 412 -17.18 -24.50 70.11
C THR A 412 -16.07 -23.60 69.57
N GLY A 413 -14.96 -23.45 70.32
CA GLY A 413 -13.81 -22.66 69.90
C GLY A 413 -13.17 -23.19 68.60
N TRP A 414 -12.93 -24.50 68.50
CA TRP A 414 -12.36 -25.11 67.29
C TRP A 414 -13.31 -25.04 66.09
N PHE A 415 -14.63 -25.17 66.30
CA PHE A 415 -15.61 -25.00 65.23
C PHE A 415 -15.63 -23.57 64.67
N VAL A 416 -15.69 -22.56 65.55
CA VAL A 416 -15.64 -21.14 65.13
C VAL A 416 -14.33 -20.85 64.40
N LEU A 417 -13.21 -21.38 64.88
CA LEU A 417 -11.91 -21.22 64.23
C LEU A 417 -11.87 -21.89 62.85
N ALA A 418 -12.46 -23.08 62.69
CA ALA A 418 -12.57 -23.76 61.41
C ALA A 418 -13.40 -22.94 60.40
N VAL A 419 -14.56 -22.42 60.79
CA VAL A 419 -15.40 -21.60 59.90
C VAL A 419 -14.70 -20.28 59.55
N ALA A 420 -14.13 -19.59 60.54
CA ALA A 420 -13.46 -18.30 60.34
C ALA A 420 -12.21 -18.41 59.45
N SER A 421 -11.47 -19.53 59.52
CA SER A 421 -10.30 -19.79 58.68
C SER A 421 -10.65 -20.32 57.28
N ALA A 422 -11.73 -21.09 57.13
CA ALA A 422 -12.14 -21.67 55.85
C ALA A 422 -12.58 -20.62 54.82
N VAL A 423 -13.36 -19.62 55.22
CA VAL A 423 -13.92 -18.61 54.31
C VAL A 423 -12.84 -17.81 53.54
N PRO A 424 -11.84 -17.20 54.19
CA PRO A 424 -10.77 -16.50 53.47
C PRO A 424 -9.89 -17.48 52.67
N ALA A 425 -9.60 -18.67 53.22
CA ALA A 425 -8.79 -19.68 52.54
C ALA A 425 -9.42 -20.13 51.21
N VAL A 426 -10.71 -20.46 51.22
CA VAL A 426 -11.46 -20.89 50.03
C VAL A 426 -11.55 -19.74 49.01
N ARG A 427 -11.86 -18.51 49.44
CA ARG A 427 -11.96 -17.36 48.55
C ARG A 427 -10.64 -17.03 47.86
N SER A 428 -9.53 -17.02 48.60
CA SER A 428 -8.20 -16.78 48.03
C SER A 428 -7.76 -17.95 47.13
N SER A 429 -8.06 -19.20 47.51
CA SER A 429 -7.80 -20.37 46.66
C SER A 429 -8.54 -20.31 45.32
N PHE A 430 -9.80 -19.87 45.30
CA PHE A 430 -10.56 -19.68 44.05
C PHE A 430 -9.92 -18.62 43.15
N ARG A 431 -9.40 -17.53 43.71
CA ARG A 431 -8.67 -16.51 42.95
C ARG A 431 -7.39 -17.06 42.34
N ILE A 432 -6.59 -17.78 43.13
CA ILE A 432 -5.34 -18.40 42.68
C ILE A 432 -5.63 -19.37 41.52
N VAL A 433 -6.57 -20.29 41.69
CA VAL A 433 -6.93 -21.27 40.65
C VAL A 433 -7.47 -20.57 39.40
N ALA A 434 -8.30 -19.54 39.56
CA ALA A 434 -8.84 -18.80 38.42
C ALA A 434 -7.76 -18.05 37.64
N GLU A 435 -6.78 -17.45 38.31
CA GLU A 435 -5.65 -16.79 37.63
C GLU A 435 -4.78 -17.78 36.86
N HIS A 436 -4.46 -18.93 37.44
CA HIS A 436 -3.68 -19.96 36.71
C HIS A 436 -4.44 -20.47 35.48
N ARG A 437 -5.73 -20.76 35.61
CA ARG A 437 -6.59 -21.16 34.48
C ARG A 437 -6.78 -20.03 33.47
N ARG A 438 -6.78 -18.77 33.90
CA ARG A 438 -6.84 -17.61 33.01
C ARG A 438 -5.58 -17.56 32.14
N VAL A 439 -4.41 -17.66 32.76
CA VAL A 439 -3.12 -17.65 32.05
C VAL A 439 -3.05 -18.80 31.05
N ALA A 440 -3.40 -20.03 31.45
CA ALA A 440 -3.42 -21.18 30.54
C ALA A 440 -4.39 -20.97 29.35
N GLY A 441 -5.59 -20.46 29.61
CA GLY A 441 -6.57 -20.14 28.57
C GLY A 441 -6.12 -18.99 27.65
N ASP A 442 -5.46 -17.97 28.19
CA ASP A 442 -4.90 -16.85 27.44
C ASP A 442 -3.74 -17.31 26.54
N HIS A 443 -2.90 -18.25 27.00
CA HIS A 443 -1.87 -18.85 26.15
C HIS A 443 -2.47 -19.64 24.99
N ALA A 444 -3.50 -20.46 25.24
CA ALA A 444 -4.17 -21.20 24.18
C ALA A 444 -4.82 -20.26 23.14
N GLU A 445 -5.51 -19.21 23.60
CA GLU A 445 -6.12 -18.21 22.73
C GLU A 445 -5.06 -17.42 21.94
N ARG A 446 -3.95 -17.05 22.58
CA ARG A 446 -2.83 -16.37 21.92
C ARG A 446 -2.25 -17.24 20.81
N ASN A 447 -1.95 -18.51 21.09
CA ASN A 447 -1.38 -19.42 20.10
C ASN A 447 -2.31 -19.56 18.89
N GLY A 448 -3.62 -19.73 19.12
CA GLY A 448 -4.61 -19.77 18.03
C GLY A 448 -4.64 -18.48 17.19
N LYS A 449 -4.64 -17.31 17.84
CA LYS A 449 -4.57 -16.01 17.15
C LYS A 449 -3.28 -15.85 16.36
N ASP A 450 -2.15 -16.27 16.93
CA ASP A 450 -0.83 -16.15 16.32
C ASP A 450 -0.74 -16.99 15.03
N THR A 451 -1.10 -18.27 15.10
CA THR A 451 -1.15 -19.16 13.94
C THR A 451 -2.08 -18.61 12.84
N ALA A 452 -3.26 -18.13 13.23
CA ALA A 452 -4.23 -17.60 12.26
C ALA A 452 -3.74 -16.29 11.60
N ARG A 453 -3.09 -15.41 12.36
CA ARG A 453 -2.48 -14.17 11.85
C ARG A 453 -1.30 -14.46 10.92
N TRP A 454 -0.44 -15.42 11.23
CA TRP A 454 0.64 -15.87 10.36
C TRP A 454 0.11 -16.49 9.06
N ALA A 455 -0.89 -17.36 9.13
CA ALA A 455 -1.52 -17.92 7.94
C ALA A 455 -2.12 -16.81 7.05
N ALA A 456 -2.75 -15.80 7.65
CA ALA A 456 -3.26 -14.64 6.92
C ALA A 456 -2.15 -13.78 6.29
N TYR A 457 -1.05 -13.59 7.01
CA TYR A 457 0.14 -12.90 6.51
C TYR A 457 0.68 -13.59 5.25
N HIS A 458 0.91 -14.91 5.31
CA HIS A 458 1.41 -15.65 4.15
C HIS A 458 0.46 -15.61 2.96
N ARG A 459 -0.86 -15.75 3.18
CA ARG A 459 -1.86 -15.58 2.10
C ARG A 459 -1.80 -14.18 1.49
N TRP A 460 -1.58 -13.15 2.29
CA TRP A 460 -1.48 -11.78 1.80
C TRP A 460 -0.16 -11.53 1.04
N CYS A 461 0.96 -12.04 1.54
CA CYS A 461 2.25 -11.99 0.83
C CYS A 461 2.18 -12.73 -0.51
N HIS A 462 1.59 -13.92 -0.55
CA HIS A 462 1.34 -14.64 -1.78
C HIS A 462 0.42 -13.86 -2.74
N LYS A 463 -0.57 -13.13 -2.22
CA LYS A 463 -1.41 -12.27 -3.05
C LYS A 463 -0.66 -11.06 -3.64
N LEU A 464 0.45 -10.67 -3.03
CA LEU A 464 1.30 -9.56 -3.47
C LEU A 464 2.55 -10.02 -4.23
N SER A 465 2.74 -11.32 -4.48
CA SER A 465 3.99 -11.84 -5.06
C SER A 465 4.16 -11.48 -6.53
N ASP A 466 3.07 -11.31 -7.25
CA ASP A 466 3.01 -10.89 -8.66
C ASP A 466 2.89 -9.36 -8.81
N LYS A 467 3.39 -8.61 -7.82
CA LYS A 467 3.47 -7.14 -7.88
C LYS A 467 4.24 -6.73 -9.14
N PRO A 468 3.74 -5.75 -9.92
CA PRO A 468 4.45 -5.27 -11.10
C PRO A 468 5.69 -4.47 -10.71
N SER A 469 6.67 -4.46 -11.60
CA SER A 469 7.87 -3.62 -11.56
C SER A 469 7.56 -2.19 -12.03
N ASP A 470 8.49 -1.23 -11.82
CA ASP A 470 8.30 0.14 -12.32
C ASP A 470 8.27 0.20 -13.86
N THR A 471 9.03 -0.65 -14.54
CA THR A 471 9.08 -0.71 -16.00
C THR A 471 7.76 -1.20 -16.61
N GLU A 472 7.12 -2.20 -15.98
CA GLU A 472 5.75 -2.62 -16.36
C GLU A 472 4.75 -1.48 -16.16
N MET A 473 4.83 -0.77 -15.03
CA MET A 473 3.97 0.39 -14.75
C MET A 473 4.15 1.50 -15.79
N ALA A 474 5.39 1.79 -16.17
CA ALA A 474 5.72 2.78 -17.20
C ALA A 474 5.20 2.36 -18.59
N THR A 475 5.33 1.09 -18.94
CA THR A 475 4.85 0.53 -20.22
C THR A 475 3.34 0.64 -20.34
N TRP A 476 2.60 0.33 -19.27
CA TRP A 476 1.14 0.49 -19.26
C TRP A 476 0.71 1.95 -19.33
N LEU A 477 1.41 2.86 -18.66
CA LEU A 477 1.11 4.30 -18.71
C LEU A 477 1.37 4.88 -20.10
N GLU A 478 2.45 4.48 -20.75
CA GLU A 478 2.74 4.85 -22.14
C GLU A 478 1.65 4.32 -23.09
N SER A 479 1.20 3.08 -22.87
CA SER A 479 0.12 2.50 -23.67
C SER A 479 -1.20 3.27 -23.50
N ASP A 480 -1.55 3.66 -22.26
CA ASP A 480 -2.69 4.54 -22.01
C ASP A 480 -2.52 5.87 -22.76
N ARG A 481 -1.33 6.47 -22.69
CA ARG A 481 -1.01 7.75 -23.32
C ARG A 481 -1.25 7.71 -24.83
N LYS A 482 -0.69 6.72 -25.53
CA LYS A 482 -0.84 6.59 -27.00
C LYS A 482 -2.30 6.48 -27.40
N VAL A 483 -3.09 5.66 -26.69
CA VAL A 483 -4.52 5.52 -26.97
C VAL A 483 -5.28 6.82 -26.70
N LEU A 484 -4.90 7.58 -25.66
CA LEU A 484 -5.52 8.88 -25.37
C LEU A 484 -5.19 9.95 -26.41
N VAL A 485 -3.96 9.96 -26.95
CA VAL A 485 -3.58 10.83 -28.07
C VAL A 485 -4.43 10.50 -29.29
N ASP A 486 -4.54 9.21 -29.63
CA ASP A 486 -5.31 8.77 -30.79
C ASP A 486 -6.79 9.15 -30.66
N GLN A 487 -7.39 8.94 -29.49
CA GLN A 487 -8.76 9.37 -29.19
C GLN A 487 -8.94 10.89 -29.34
N ALA A 488 -7.98 11.68 -28.87
CA ALA A 488 -8.00 13.13 -29.01
C ALA A 488 -7.85 13.57 -30.48
N MET A 489 -6.95 12.94 -31.25
CA MET A 489 -6.79 13.19 -32.68
C MET A 489 -8.06 12.88 -33.46
N GLN A 490 -8.66 11.70 -33.26
CA GLN A 490 -9.93 11.31 -33.89
C GLN A 490 -11.05 12.30 -33.57
N GLN A 491 -11.12 12.76 -32.32
CA GLN A 491 -12.10 13.72 -31.88
C GLN A 491 -11.96 15.10 -32.53
N TYR A 492 -10.73 15.57 -32.73
CA TYR A 492 -10.46 16.79 -33.49
C TYR A 492 -10.39 16.57 -35.00
N ARG A 493 -10.60 15.34 -35.48
CA ARG A 493 -10.47 14.92 -36.88
C ARG A 493 -9.10 15.24 -37.48
N LEU A 494 -8.06 15.10 -36.66
CA LEU A 494 -6.67 15.30 -37.04
C LEU A 494 -6.08 13.96 -37.49
N ARG A 495 -5.24 14.02 -38.52
CA ARG A 495 -4.33 12.91 -38.87
C ARG A 495 -3.01 13.08 -38.09
N PRO A 496 -2.28 11.99 -37.82
CA PRO A 496 -0.95 12.08 -37.20
C PRO A 496 -0.02 13.04 -37.95
N SER A 497 -0.06 13.02 -39.28
CA SER A 497 0.68 13.92 -40.18
C SER A 497 0.36 15.41 -40.03
N GLN A 498 -0.76 15.76 -39.39
CA GLN A 498 -1.17 17.15 -39.11
C GLN A 498 -0.78 17.61 -37.70
N VAL A 499 -0.27 16.69 -36.87
CA VAL A 499 0.22 17.00 -35.53
C VAL A 499 1.74 17.15 -35.61
N ILE A 500 2.20 18.37 -35.37
CA ILE A 500 3.62 18.74 -35.41
C ILE A 500 4.34 18.22 -34.18
N ALA A 501 3.65 18.26 -33.05
CA ALA A 501 4.12 17.80 -31.75
C ALA A 501 2.93 17.50 -30.86
N ASP A 502 2.99 16.42 -30.10
CA ASP A 502 2.15 16.20 -28.93
C ASP A 502 2.99 16.36 -27.66
N ALA A 503 2.33 16.82 -26.59
CA ALA A 503 2.99 17.08 -25.32
C ALA A 503 2.05 16.76 -24.16
N PHE A 504 2.58 16.16 -23.09
CA PHE A 504 1.82 15.79 -21.90
C PHE A 504 2.38 16.48 -20.67
N ILE A 505 1.47 16.99 -19.85
CA ILE A 505 1.77 17.35 -18.46
C ILE A 505 1.02 16.36 -17.57
N GLU A 506 1.79 15.55 -16.86
CA GLU A 506 1.27 14.55 -15.92
C GLU A 506 1.26 15.11 -14.51
N ALA A 507 0.10 15.08 -13.86
CA ALA A 507 -0.04 15.50 -12.48
C ALA A 507 -0.79 14.43 -11.66
N PRO A 508 -0.50 14.33 -10.35
CA PRO A 508 -1.28 13.47 -9.46
C PRO A 508 -2.73 13.98 -9.37
N ALA A 509 -3.70 13.08 -9.56
CA ALA A 509 -5.10 13.42 -9.31
C ALA A 509 -5.38 13.49 -7.79
N PRO A 510 -6.40 14.26 -7.35
CA PRO A 510 -6.78 14.30 -5.93
C PRO A 510 -7.07 12.90 -5.38
N SER A 511 -6.60 12.64 -4.14
CA SER A 511 -6.79 11.36 -3.46
C SER A 511 -6.16 10.13 -4.16
N CYS A 512 -5.15 10.33 -5.02
CA CYS A 512 -4.40 9.22 -5.62
C CYS A 512 -3.53 8.49 -4.57
N LYS A 513 -3.18 7.23 -4.85
CA LYS A 513 -2.09 6.53 -4.15
C LYS A 513 -0.82 6.80 -4.95
N LYS A 514 0.32 6.91 -4.28
CA LYS A 514 1.62 7.10 -4.93
C LYS A 514 2.64 6.08 -4.43
N ALA A 515 3.48 5.59 -5.34
CA ALA A 515 4.54 4.65 -4.99
C ALA A 515 5.75 4.82 -5.92
N ARG A 516 6.93 4.44 -5.43
CA ARG A 516 8.19 4.45 -6.20
C ARG A 516 9.18 3.41 -5.68
N TYR A 517 10.19 3.14 -6.49
CA TYR A 517 11.45 2.53 -6.02
C TYR A 517 12.41 3.62 -5.51
N PRO A 518 13.41 3.27 -4.69
CA PRO A 518 14.47 4.19 -4.29
C PRO A 518 15.17 4.70 -5.56
N GLN A 519 15.43 6.01 -5.62
CA GLN A 519 15.96 6.71 -6.80
C GLN A 519 15.15 6.56 -8.11
N GLY A 520 13.90 6.07 -8.05
CA GLY A 520 12.99 6.01 -9.19
C GLY A 520 11.95 7.13 -9.20
N PRO A 521 11.25 7.33 -10.33
CA PRO A 521 10.18 8.32 -10.43
C PRO A 521 8.94 7.91 -9.62
N TRP A 522 8.10 8.89 -9.27
CA TRP A 522 6.80 8.61 -8.66
C TRP A 522 5.79 8.08 -9.68
N ARG A 523 5.09 7.01 -9.33
CA ARG A 523 3.89 6.53 -10.02
C ARG A 523 2.64 6.80 -9.20
N TYR A 524 1.53 7.02 -9.87
CA TYR A 524 0.25 7.35 -9.25
C TYR A 524 -0.84 6.37 -9.64
N SER A 525 -1.79 6.10 -8.74
CA SER A 525 -2.95 5.27 -9.07
C SER A 525 -3.97 6.01 -9.94
N ARG A 526 -3.90 7.34 -9.98
CA ARG A 526 -4.78 8.23 -10.73
C ARG A 526 -4.01 9.46 -11.18
N TYR A 527 -4.12 9.79 -12.46
CA TYR A 527 -3.44 10.91 -13.09
C TYR A 527 -4.45 11.95 -13.57
N ARG A 528 -4.04 13.21 -13.52
CA ARG A 528 -4.62 14.31 -14.30
C ARG A 528 -3.62 14.63 -15.40
N LEU A 529 -4.01 14.35 -16.63
CA LEU A 529 -3.18 14.54 -17.82
C LEU A 529 -3.66 15.76 -18.58
N LEU A 530 -2.73 16.62 -18.96
CA LEU A 530 -2.95 17.71 -19.90
C LEU A 530 -2.24 17.39 -21.20
N LEU A 531 -3.03 17.07 -22.22
CA LEU A 531 -2.54 16.81 -23.56
C LEU A 531 -2.60 18.10 -24.37
N PHE A 532 -1.49 18.47 -25.00
CA PHE A 532 -1.39 19.51 -26.01
C PHE A 532 -1.08 18.86 -27.36
N LEU A 533 -1.88 19.16 -28.37
CA LEU A 533 -1.62 18.80 -29.76
C LEU A 533 -1.32 20.09 -30.52
N LEU A 534 -0.08 20.22 -31.01
CA LEU A 534 0.35 21.34 -31.82
C LEU A 534 0.12 21.02 -33.29
N THR A 535 -0.57 21.92 -33.97
CA THR A 535 -0.95 21.81 -35.39
C THR A 535 -0.57 23.09 -36.13
N ASP A 536 -0.59 23.09 -37.46
CA ASP A 536 -0.31 24.30 -38.26
C ASP A 536 -1.26 25.48 -37.96
N ASP A 537 -2.46 25.17 -37.44
CA ASP A 537 -3.51 26.14 -37.13
C ASP A 537 -3.47 26.65 -35.68
N GLY A 538 -2.68 26.03 -34.80
CA GLY A 538 -2.59 26.37 -33.38
C GLY A 538 -2.55 25.16 -32.46
N VAL A 539 -2.90 25.38 -31.19
CA VAL A 539 -2.79 24.39 -30.12
C VAL A 539 -4.17 23.90 -29.69
N ARG A 540 -4.33 22.58 -29.60
CA ARG A 540 -5.50 21.90 -29.04
C ARG A 540 -5.13 21.32 -27.68
N GLN A 541 -5.81 21.72 -26.62
CA GLN A 541 -5.60 21.22 -25.27
C GLN A 541 -6.77 20.33 -24.84
N VAL A 542 -6.45 19.20 -24.19
CA VAL A 542 -7.42 18.29 -23.60
C VAL A 542 -7.00 17.96 -22.16
N ASN A 543 -7.91 18.19 -21.21
CA ASN A 543 -7.72 17.76 -19.83
C ASN A 543 -8.39 16.39 -19.65
N ILE A 544 -7.63 15.42 -19.12
CA ILE A 544 -8.04 14.03 -19.00
C ILE A 544 -7.79 13.56 -17.56
N ASP A 545 -8.81 13.03 -16.92
CA ASP A 545 -8.65 12.29 -15.67
C ASP A 545 -8.51 10.80 -16.00
N LEU A 546 -7.37 10.20 -15.66
CA LEU A 546 -7.06 8.80 -15.88
C LEU A 546 -7.06 8.05 -14.55
N ASP A 547 -7.90 7.02 -14.44
CA ASP A 547 -7.80 6.02 -13.38
C ASP A 547 -6.89 4.89 -13.85
N PHE A 548 -5.64 4.91 -13.37
CA PHE A 548 -4.60 4.01 -13.84
C PHE A 548 -4.83 2.55 -13.37
N GLU A 549 -5.54 2.34 -12.26
CA GLU A 549 -5.88 1.00 -11.78
C GLU A 549 -6.91 0.32 -12.68
N THR A 550 -7.82 1.10 -13.28
CA THR A 550 -8.92 0.58 -14.10
C THR A 550 -8.75 0.84 -15.60
N SER A 551 -7.72 1.59 -16.02
CA SER A 551 -7.53 2.13 -17.38
C SER A 551 -8.67 3.04 -17.87
N ALA A 552 -9.60 3.42 -16.99
CA ALA A 552 -10.73 4.27 -17.35
C ALA A 552 -10.26 5.73 -17.45
N SER A 553 -10.61 6.39 -18.55
CA SER A 553 -10.30 7.80 -18.76
C SER A 553 -11.58 8.63 -18.92
N ARG A 554 -11.51 9.89 -18.51
CA ARG A 554 -12.58 10.86 -18.72
C ARG A 554 -12.00 12.19 -19.17
N THR A 555 -12.40 12.67 -20.33
CA THR A 555 -12.12 14.05 -20.75
C THR A 555 -12.96 15.01 -19.92
N THR A 556 -12.30 15.95 -19.22
CA THR A 556 -12.96 16.93 -18.36
C THR A 556 -13.12 18.29 -19.03
N GLN A 557 -12.16 18.68 -19.87
CA GLN A 557 -12.17 19.98 -20.54
C GLN A 557 -11.45 19.91 -21.89
N ARG A 558 -11.86 20.79 -22.80
CA ARG A 558 -11.21 21.00 -24.11
C ARG A 558 -11.06 22.49 -24.37
N LEU A 559 -9.89 22.88 -24.85
CA LEU A 559 -9.56 24.26 -25.19
C LEU A 559 -8.83 24.28 -26.52
N ASN A 560 -9.09 25.31 -27.31
CA ASN A 560 -8.43 25.55 -28.59
C ASN A 560 -7.97 27.00 -28.62
N TYR A 561 -6.69 27.22 -28.90
CA TYR A 561 -6.15 28.56 -28.98
C TYR A 561 -5.07 28.67 -30.06
N ARG A 562 -4.94 29.86 -30.64
CA ARG A 562 -3.91 30.18 -31.62
C ARG A 562 -2.55 30.31 -30.91
N PHE A 563 -1.46 30.14 -31.65
CA PHE A 563 -0.10 30.33 -31.10
C PHE A 563 0.06 31.73 -30.48
N ASP A 564 -0.42 32.75 -31.18
CA ASP A 564 -0.36 34.16 -30.75
C ASP A 564 -1.18 34.45 -29.47
N ALA A 565 -1.97 33.49 -28.98
CA ALA A 565 -2.76 33.63 -27.75
C ALA A 565 -2.01 33.15 -26.50
N VAL A 566 -0.86 32.47 -26.64
CA VAL A 566 -0.01 32.08 -25.51
C VAL A 566 0.83 33.29 -25.09
N ALA A 567 0.61 33.80 -23.88
CA ALA A 567 1.29 34.99 -23.38
C ALA A 567 2.54 34.65 -22.57
N ALA A 568 2.46 33.61 -21.74
CA ALA A 568 3.60 33.14 -20.94
C ALA A 568 3.42 31.68 -20.52
N VAL A 569 4.54 31.00 -20.38
CA VAL A 569 4.66 29.67 -19.78
C VAL A 569 5.69 29.78 -18.67
N ARG A 570 5.38 29.27 -17.47
CA ARG A 570 6.35 29.24 -16.37
C ARG A 570 6.17 28.00 -15.50
N ILE A 571 7.28 27.56 -14.91
CA ILE A 571 7.24 26.66 -13.75
C ILE A 571 7.55 27.50 -12.53
N ASP A 572 6.59 27.61 -11.62
CA ASP A 572 6.82 28.20 -10.32
C ASP A 572 7.15 27.11 -9.29
N GLY A 573 7.91 27.48 -8.27
CA GLY A 573 8.16 26.62 -7.11
C GLY A 573 9.25 25.55 -7.27
N ILE A 574 10.18 25.73 -8.20
CA ILE A 574 11.41 24.91 -8.32
C ILE A 574 12.19 24.94 -6.98
N ALA A 575 12.30 26.12 -6.35
CA ALA A 575 12.96 26.29 -5.05
C ALA A 575 12.15 25.72 -3.86
N THR A 576 10.82 25.67 -3.97
CA THR A 576 9.92 25.24 -2.89
C THR A 576 9.57 23.75 -2.96
N ARG A 577 10.16 22.99 -3.90
CA ARG A 577 9.85 21.57 -4.19
C ARG A 577 8.38 21.31 -4.56
N GLN A 578 7.63 22.37 -4.83
CA GLN A 578 6.23 22.36 -5.24
C GLN A 578 6.15 22.95 -6.63
N GLN A 579 6.41 22.12 -7.63
CA GLN A 579 6.41 22.61 -8.99
C GLN A 579 4.97 22.75 -9.49
N THR A 580 4.62 23.98 -9.82
CA THR A 580 3.34 24.33 -10.43
C THR A 580 3.61 24.84 -11.83
N PHE A 581 3.05 24.14 -12.80
CA PHE A 581 3.03 24.59 -14.18
C PHE A 581 1.94 25.64 -14.32
N GLU A 582 2.28 26.81 -14.88
CA GLU A 582 1.32 27.85 -15.22
C GLU A 582 1.44 28.24 -16.70
N LEU A 583 0.31 28.16 -17.40
CA LEU A 583 0.14 28.64 -18.77
C LEU A 583 -0.82 29.83 -18.75
N THR A 584 -0.34 31.00 -19.16
CA THR A 584 -1.15 32.22 -19.24
C THR A 584 -1.49 32.51 -20.71
N LEU A 585 -2.78 32.62 -21.00
CA LEU A 585 -3.28 33.04 -22.30
C LEU A 585 -3.60 34.55 -22.29
N PHE A 586 -3.48 35.23 -23.43
CA PHE A 586 -3.70 36.68 -23.57
C PHE A 586 -5.11 37.15 -23.14
N ASN A 587 -6.09 36.25 -23.06
CA ASN A 587 -7.50 36.55 -22.87
C ASN A 587 -8.11 36.02 -21.57
N GLY A 588 -7.33 35.54 -20.59
CA GLY A 588 -7.93 34.88 -19.42
C GLY A 588 -7.05 34.64 -18.20
N GLU A 589 -7.62 33.91 -17.24
CA GLU A 589 -6.93 33.44 -16.02
C GLU A 589 -5.88 32.37 -16.33
N PRO A 590 -4.78 32.31 -15.56
CA PRO A 590 -3.72 31.32 -15.76
C PRO A 590 -4.24 29.90 -15.53
N ILE A 591 -3.91 28.99 -16.45
CA ILE A 591 -4.14 27.56 -16.29
C ILE A 591 -2.99 27.02 -15.44
N SER A 592 -3.27 26.77 -14.15
CA SER A 592 -2.28 26.23 -13.21
C SER A 592 -2.54 24.76 -12.89
N ILE A 593 -1.50 23.95 -12.93
CA ILE A 593 -1.50 22.55 -12.49
C ILE A 593 -0.29 22.28 -11.61
N ARG A 594 -0.57 21.67 -10.47
CA ARG A 594 0.47 21.17 -9.59
C ARG A 594 1.01 19.86 -10.14
N VAL A 595 2.26 19.89 -10.60
CA VAL A 595 2.94 18.74 -11.20
C VAL A 595 3.58 17.87 -10.11
N SER A 596 4.16 18.51 -9.08
CA SER A 596 4.85 17.83 -7.98
C SER A 596 4.18 18.07 -6.63
N ASP A 597 4.03 17.01 -5.84
CA ASP A 597 3.48 17.04 -4.49
C ASP A 597 4.61 17.29 -3.47
N PRO A 598 4.51 18.27 -2.54
CA PRO A 598 5.57 18.70 -1.60
C PRO A 598 6.18 17.68 -0.63
N ASP A 599 5.77 16.41 -0.66
CA ASP A 599 5.88 15.58 0.54
C ASP A 599 7.29 14.97 0.73
N ASN A 600 8.06 15.58 1.62
CA ASN A 600 9.40 15.14 2.06
C ASN A 600 9.37 13.91 3.02
N GLY A 601 8.19 13.35 3.31
CA GLY A 601 8.01 12.37 4.39
C GLY A 601 8.62 10.98 4.17
N THR A 602 9.08 10.66 2.96
CA THR A 602 9.53 9.30 2.57
C THR A 602 10.79 9.33 1.71
N LEU A 603 11.79 10.11 2.12
CA LEU A 603 13.13 10.07 1.55
C LEU A 603 14.02 9.15 2.40
N GLN A 604 14.81 8.29 1.75
CA GLN A 604 15.92 7.63 2.45
C GLN A 604 17.04 8.64 2.74
N HIS A 605 17.91 8.34 3.72
CA HIS A 605 18.91 9.30 4.22
C HIS A 605 19.97 9.69 3.17
N ASP A 606 20.11 8.89 2.11
CA ASP A 606 21.05 9.06 1.00
C ASP A 606 20.39 9.58 -0.29
N GLU A 607 19.09 9.91 -0.27
CA GLU A 607 18.36 10.36 -1.46
C GLU A 607 18.25 11.89 -1.53
N ASP A 608 18.63 12.46 -2.67
CA ASP A 608 18.39 13.87 -2.96
C ASP A 608 16.95 14.09 -3.46
N PRO A 609 16.11 14.85 -2.72
CA PRO A 609 14.76 15.18 -3.17
C PRO A 609 14.71 15.94 -4.50
N ALA A 610 15.71 16.77 -4.80
CA ALA A 610 15.75 17.52 -6.05
C ALA A 610 15.91 16.57 -7.25
N LYS A 611 16.79 15.58 -7.11
CA LYS A 611 16.99 14.55 -8.14
C LYS A 611 15.74 13.69 -8.35
N ILE A 612 15.04 13.31 -7.29
CA ILE A 612 13.77 12.54 -7.42
C ILE A 612 12.69 13.35 -8.13
N ALA A 613 12.59 14.65 -7.83
CA ALA A 613 11.68 15.54 -8.53
C ALA A 613 12.04 15.60 -10.02
N GLU A 614 13.30 15.83 -10.37
CA GLU A 614 13.80 15.83 -11.75
C GLU A 614 13.45 14.53 -12.50
N LEU A 615 13.75 13.38 -11.91
CA LEU A 615 13.43 12.07 -12.51
C LEU A 615 11.93 11.88 -12.74
N SER A 616 11.09 12.37 -11.82
CA SER A 616 9.63 12.28 -11.95
C SER A 616 9.10 13.21 -13.06
N LEU A 617 9.74 14.36 -13.28
CA LEU A 617 9.38 15.30 -14.34
C LEU A 617 9.82 14.82 -15.72
N ASP A 618 11.01 14.22 -15.80
CA ASP A 618 11.52 13.57 -17.00
C ASP A 618 10.61 12.39 -17.40
N ALA A 619 10.26 11.53 -16.42
CA ALA A 619 9.28 10.47 -16.63
C ALA A 619 7.92 10.98 -17.13
N ALA A 620 7.48 12.14 -16.63
CA ALA A 620 6.24 12.81 -17.02
C ALA A 620 6.34 13.53 -18.37
N GLY A 621 7.52 13.62 -18.99
CA GLY A 621 7.75 14.35 -20.23
C GLY A 621 7.63 15.87 -20.11
N LEU A 622 7.69 16.43 -18.89
CA LEU A 622 7.47 17.86 -18.67
C LEU A 622 8.58 18.72 -19.31
N SER A 623 9.85 18.32 -19.17
CA SER A 623 11.01 19.07 -19.70
C SER A 623 10.85 19.34 -21.20
N HIS A 624 10.49 18.29 -21.94
CA HIS A 624 10.22 18.38 -23.37
C HIS A 624 9.01 19.29 -23.69
N THR A 625 7.91 19.09 -22.97
CA THR A 625 6.67 19.85 -23.15
C THR A 625 6.89 21.35 -22.94
N LEU A 626 7.67 21.72 -21.92
CA LEU A 626 8.00 23.11 -21.63
C LEU A 626 8.80 23.75 -22.74
N HIS A 627 9.87 23.11 -23.20
CA HIS A 627 10.69 23.65 -24.27
C HIS A 627 9.87 23.93 -25.55
N VAL A 628 8.91 23.05 -25.87
CA VAL A 628 7.97 23.26 -27.00
C VAL A 628 7.05 24.45 -26.74
N LEU A 629 6.43 24.54 -25.56
CA LEU A 629 5.49 25.61 -25.22
C LEU A 629 6.16 26.98 -25.04
N GLU A 630 7.39 27.02 -24.49
CA GLU A 630 8.21 28.23 -24.36
C GLU A 630 8.64 28.76 -25.72
N GLY A 631 9.04 27.87 -26.64
CA GLY A 631 9.34 28.24 -28.02
C GLY A 631 8.14 28.87 -28.72
N VAL A 632 6.96 28.25 -28.57
CA VAL A 632 5.70 28.80 -29.06
C VAL A 632 5.37 30.15 -28.43
N ALA A 633 5.59 30.34 -27.12
CA ALA A 633 5.31 31.59 -26.43
C ALA A 633 6.27 32.72 -26.87
N ALA A 634 7.53 32.40 -27.19
CA ALA A 634 8.55 33.37 -27.58
C ALA A 634 8.44 33.81 -29.04
N GLU A 635 8.20 32.87 -29.96
CA GLU A 635 8.29 33.08 -31.41
C GLU A 635 6.94 32.90 -32.15
N GLY A 636 5.88 32.47 -31.46
CA GLY A 636 4.54 32.29 -32.03
C GLY A 636 4.52 31.28 -33.19
N LYS A 637 3.78 31.60 -34.25
CA LYS A 637 3.69 30.75 -35.45
C LYS A 637 5.02 30.62 -36.21
N GLU A 638 5.90 31.62 -36.12
CA GLU A 638 7.18 31.60 -36.84
C GLU A 638 8.16 30.58 -36.25
N TRP A 639 8.02 30.23 -34.96
CA TRP A 639 8.78 29.15 -34.33
C TRP A 639 8.70 27.84 -35.13
N VAL A 640 7.47 27.46 -35.51
CA VAL A 640 7.18 26.22 -36.24
C VAL A 640 7.86 26.24 -37.62
N LYS A 641 7.80 27.36 -38.33
CA LYS A 641 8.42 27.52 -39.66
C LYS A 641 9.94 27.50 -39.59
N HIS A 642 10.54 28.34 -38.74
CA HIS A 642 11.99 28.41 -38.60
C HIS A 642 12.61 27.09 -38.14
N ARG A 643 11.87 26.32 -37.35
CA ARG A 643 12.30 25.00 -36.88
C ARG A 643 12.18 23.95 -37.99
N ARG A 644 11.15 24.04 -38.83
CA ARG A 644 10.97 23.22 -40.02
C ARG A 644 12.11 23.44 -41.03
N ASP A 645 12.37 24.70 -41.39
CA ASP A 645 13.39 25.04 -42.39
C ASP A 645 14.80 24.63 -41.93
N ARG A 646 15.17 24.89 -40.66
CA ARG A 646 16.47 24.49 -40.10
C ARG A 646 16.64 22.98 -40.01
N ALA A 647 15.58 22.26 -39.63
CA ALA A 647 15.62 20.81 -39.55
C ALA A 647 15.76 20.19 -40.95
N ASP A 648 14.99 20.67 -41.92
CA ASP A 648 15.01 20.14 -43.29
C ASP A 648 16.40 20.34 -43.94
N GLU A 649 17.07 21.49 -43.73
CA GLU A 649 18.44 21.73 -44.20
C GLU A 649 19.46 20.75 -43.57
N ARG A 650 19.39 20.55 -42.25
CA ARG A 650 20.32 19.65 -41.54
C ARG A 650 20.04 18.16 -41.81
N LEU A 651 18.78 17.79 -42.00
CA LEU A 651 18.39 16.43 -42.38
C LEU A 651 18.87 16.08 -43.78
N ALA A 652 18.91 17.04 -44.71
CA ALA A 652 19.52 16.83 -46.02
C ALA A 652 21.03 16.50 -45.89
N ASN A 653 21.75 17.17 -45.01
CA ASN A 653 23.16 16.88 -44.73
C ASN A 653 23.36 15.52 -44.05
N LEU A 654 22.51 15.19 -43.07
CA LEU A 654 22.51 13.88 -42.40
C LEU A 654 22.24 12.73 -43.39
N GLY A 655 21.27 12.90 -44.28
CA GLY A 655 20.92 11.90 -45.30
C GLY A 655 22.09 11.58 -46.25
N GLY A 656 22.95 12.57 -46.54
CA GLY A 656 24.19 12.35 -47.30
C GLY A 656 25.21 11.49 -46.56
N ALA A 657 25.40 11.73 -45.25
CA ALA A 657 26.32 10.95 -44.42
C ALA A 657 25.82 9.52 -44.16
N ILE A 658 24.51 9.35 -44.01
CA ILE A 658 23.88 8.06 -43.72
C ILE A 658 23.86 7.12 -44.94
N ARG A 659 23.70 7.65 -46.15
CA ARG A 659 23.61 6.81 -47.35
C ARG A 659 24.86 5.94 -47.57
N GLY A 660 26.05 6.48 -47.22
CA GLY A 660 27.31 5.74 -47.27
C GLY A 660 27.50 4.67 -46.18
N LEU A 661 26.57 4.52 -45.24
CA LEU A 661 26.57 3.47 -44.20
C LEU A 661 25.65 2.29 -44.54
N LEU A 662 24.71 2.48 -45.46
CA LEU A 662 23.72 1.48 -45.87
C LEU A 662 24.12 0.74 -47.16
N ASP A 663 25.02 1.33 -47.95
CA ASP A 663 25.70 0.76 -49.11
C ASP A 663 27.03 0.09 -48.68
#